data_AF-D6WXP4-F1
#
_entry.id   AF-D6WXP4-F1
#
_cell.length_a   1.000
_cell.length_b   1.000
_cell.length_c   1.000
_cell.angle_alpha   90.00
_cell.angle_beta   90.00
_cell.angle_gamma   90.00
#
_symmetry.space_group_name_H-M   'P 1'
#
loop_
_entity.id
_entity.type
_entity.pdbx_description
1 polymer ?
#
loop_
_entity_poly.entity_id
_entity_poly.type
_entity_poly.pdbx_seq_one_letter_code
_entity_poly.pdbx_strand_id
1 'polypeptide(L)'
;MSLLVLTLLALATRVSAVPKAEPKETGCFLNVLGNGDMTSLFLNSSRKFPNPNPTYGTALVTFDENETLYVACPNVDPEWKYPLVPDGEEAKCVANTTIYALTSNKTLDFYSLLCVQKFRPYFYEHFSSAKCEFNFTIQYIAQKIAGEDVDIITLCFDKTQILPLYAKYTTNKWSANFVYYNPNINFSYVPDSLFDDLVPWRVYAQTKQTMENLGVFGYITDDVYLVPGQLAAYDDFLTQFQRDSTFHYANAPFQWNTVNSGNWKNVTSSIQWLVTEGIDLGDVTLLSGTLRIASLPNKGGRPVELFLSGDGRMPVPGWFWKLMIARTPQLAVVFFVYNNPYVEKSVVDEEFKTICKEDVLDILSWATVDNTDPKAGFTYACAVGRDYMVDETMREIVNNALDENSLVEVPSFRLAEAVKMPDGCYLDVVANAPSAPLVVNSSLQFPTPIGAKTTQVFFAQGETFYIGCPGGSFNYLLLADGEPALCHQDTTISTIKSQQIVDFNQVYCTLDQRLRPDLFEQVSDDGCENGGKIQSVGYSIDDQWVETYKICYNPSEMSILYVKYVTNQWMDDLKDYDPNEVPRVWSGIFQNDLEQIYNTIQPRIENLGVVGYITSDSYLAGGFLAPYYNFLSPFQRDTTFDMANAPLQWATVTAGNWQAMEDSMQWLLTMGKDFGDVTILGGTLGVADLPDSDGNPVDLYLVDGNLLPVARWFWKLMLSPSTSSGILFFVYNNPYVAKPQVDKEFSTNLCVDNVLGDITWLSGIDNLNPYSGFIYACVLDVSNIINPTMYEIVHNLLQKEGLTRVATNFNITRV
;
A
#
# COMPACT_ATOMS: atom_id res chain seq x y z
N MET A 1 53.08 -22.45 34.98
CA MET A 1 52.28 -22.12 36.18
C MET A 1 52.19 -20.60 36.25
N SER A 2 50.97 -20.08 36.40
CA SER A 2 50.56 -18.67 36.54
C SER A 2 50.30 -17.84 35.27
N LEU A 3 49.06 -17.34 35.25
CA LEU A 3 48.49 -16.09 34.67
C LEU A 3 48.75 -15.72 33.21
N LEU A 4 47.68 -15.71 32.40
CA LEU A 4 47.32 -14.56 31.56
C LEU A 4 45.81 -14.59 31.26
N VAL A 5 45.12 -13.49 31.56
CA VAL A 5 43.66 -13.29 31.56
C VAL A 5 43.35 -12.01 30.78
N LEU A 6 42.33 -12.08 29.91
CA LEU A 6 41.53 -11.04 29.25
C LEU A 6 42.21 -9.88 28.51
N THR A 7 41.91 -9.75 27.21
CA THR A 7 41.10 -8.65 26.63
C THR A 7 40.79 -8.94 25.15
N LEU A 8 39.51 -9.13 24.82
CA LEU A 8 38.94 -9.10 23.47
C LEU A 8 38.03 -7.87 23.44
N LEU A 9 38.38 -6.86 22.64
CA LEU A 9 37.56 -5.68 22.39
C LEU A 9 37.28 -5.55 20.90
N ALA A 10 35.99 -5.63 20.58
CA ALA A 10 35.24 -5.17 19.42
C ALA A 10 36.03 -4.54 18.24
N LEU A 11 36.01 -5.22 17.09
CA LEU A 11 35.90 -4.55 15.79
C LEU A 11 34.41 -4.44 15.46
N ALA A 12 33.78 -3.35 15.86
CA ALA A 12 32.54 -2.90 15.24
C ALA A 12 32.92 -2.29 13.88
N THR A 13 32.43 -2.89 12.80
CA THR A 13 32.37 -2.28 11.49
C THR A 13 31.55 -0.99 11.62
N ARG A 14 32.25 0.15 11.59
CA ARG A 14 31.60 1.45 11.41
C ARG A 14 31.00 1.46 10.00
N VAL A 15 29.72 1.14 9.88
CA VAL A 15 28.89 1.68 8.81
C VAL A 15 28.88 3.18 9.07
N SER A 16 29.69 3.90 8.32
CA SER A 16 29.62 5.35 8.24
C SER A 16 28.20 5.70 7.82
N ALA A 17 27.39 6.23 8.74
CA ALA A 17 26.17 6.93 8.38
C ALA A 17 26.54 7.94 7.29
N VAL A 18 25.98 7.76 6.10
CA VAL A 18 26.09 8.75 5.03
C VAL A 18 25.54 10.05 5.62
N PRO A 19 26.32 11.15 5.62
CA PRO A 19 25.79 12.42 6.12
C PRO A 19 24.57 12.78 5.28
N LYS A 20 23.40 12.93 5.92
CA LYS A 20 22.21 13.51 5.30
C LYS A 20 22.62 14.86 4.73
N ALA A 21 22.68 14.98 3.41
CA ALA A 21 22.85 16.27 2.77
C ALA A 21 21.65 17.14 3.15
N GLU A 22 21.88 18.20 3.90
CA GLU A 22 20.91 19.30 4.00
C GLU A 22 20.68 19.86 2.58
N PRO A 23 19.46 20.31 2.23
CA PRO A 23 19.23 21.00 0.97
C PRO A 23 20.27 22.11 0.82
N LYS A 24 20.90 22.23 -0.36
CA LYS A 24 21.83 23.33 -0.64
C LYS A 24 21.23 24.66 -0.16
N GLU A 25 22.03 25.52 0.48
CA GLU A 25 21.62 26.86 0.97
C GLU A 25 21.04 27.79 -0.13
N THR A 26 21.09 27.38 -1.41
CA THR A 26 20.64 28.14 -2.59
C THR A 26 19.89 27.22 -3.57
N GLY A 27 18.74 27.68 -4.09
CA GLY A 27 17.91 26.95 -5.06
C GLY A 27 16.56 26.49 -4.49
N CYS A 28 15.78 25.76 -5.29
CA CYS A 28 14.44 25.32 -4.97
C CYS A 28 14.34 23.81 -4.83
N PHE A 29 13.39 23.35 -4.03
CA PHE A 29 13.06 21.95 -3.89
C PHE A 29 11.55 21.72 -3.87
N LEU A 30 11.13 20.63 -4.49
CA LEU A 30 9.75 20.17 -4.55
C LEU A 30 9.71 18.69 -4.23
N ASN A 31 8.90 18.30 -3.25
CA ASN A 31 8.55 16.91 -3.09
C ASN A 31 7.38 16.58 -4.04
N VAL A 32 7.64 15.81 -5.10
CA VAL A 32 6.64 15.59 -6.18
C VAL A 32 5.50 14.65 -5.77
N LEU A 33 5.65 13.98 -4.63
CA LEU A 33 4.64 13.10 -4.03
C LEU A 33 3.80 13.85 -2.97
N GLY A 34 4.41 14.86 -2.33
CA GLY A 34 3.85 15.68 -1.27
C GLY A 34 2.72 16.64 -1.63
N ASN A 35 2.10 16.48 -2.79
CA ASN A 35 1.09 17.41 -3.29
C ASN A 35 -0.18 16.69 -3.73
N GLY A 36 -0.45 15.50 -3.19
CA GLY A 36 -1.49 14.62 -3.73
C GLY A 36 -2.89 15.24 -3.87
N ASP A 37 -3.75 14.48 -4.52
CA ASP A 37 -4.98 14.93 -5.16
C ASP A 37 -4.81 16.01 -6.25
N MET A 38 -3.62 16.57 -6.48
CA MET A 38 -3.49 17.75 -7.36
C MET A 38 -2.61 17.49 -8.57
N THR A 39 -3.21 17.70 -9.74
CA THR A 39 -2.63 17.48 -11.07
C THR A 39 -1.68 18.61 -11.51
N SER A 40 -1.08 19.35 -10.57
CA SER A 40 -0.07 20.37 -10.91
C SER A 40 1.17 19.71 -11.45
N LEU A 41 1.38 19.91 -12.75
CA LEU A 41 2.53 19.36 -13.45
C LEU A 41 3.69 20.33 -13.35
N PHE A 42 4.82 19.81 -12.91
CA PHE A 42 6.09 20.52 -12.95
C PHE A 42 6.99 19.87 -13.97
N LEU A 43 7.46 20.66 -14.92
CA LEU A 43 8.40 20.23 -15.94
C LEU A 43 9.69 21.02 -15.82
N ASN A 44 10.81 20.36 -16.08
CA ASN A 44 12.09 21.06 -16.18
C ASN A 44 12.17 21.95 -17.42
N SER A 45 13.27 22.68 -17.58
CA SER A 45 13.55 23.52 -18.75
C SER A 45 13.47 22.80 -20.11
N SER A 46 13.61 21.47 -20.12
CA SER A 46 13.46 20.62 -21.31
C SER A 46 12.03 20.06 -21.49
N ARG A 47 11.06 20.55 -20.72
CA ARG A 47 9.66 20.10 -20.69
C ARG A 47 9.48 18.62 -20.38
N LYS A 48 10.39 18.05 -19.58
CA LYS A 48 10.29 16.67 -19.09
C LYS A 48 9.95 16.64 -17.61
N PHE A 49 9.35 15.55 -17.17
CA PHE A 49 9.18 15.24 -15.76
C PHE A 49 10.55 15.23 -15.07
N PRO A 50 10.76 16.07 -14.04
CA PRO A 50 12.01 16.06 -13.32
C PRO A 50 12.10 14.81 -12.44
N ASN A 51 13.25 14.14 -12.48
CA ASN A 51 13.51 12.99 -11.63
C ASN A 51 13.97 13.44 -10.24
N PRO A 52 13.46 12.85 -9.16
CA PRO A 52 13.93 13.20 -7.83
C PRO A 52 15.38 12.80 -7.58
N ASN A 53 16.07 13.59 -6.76
CA ASN A 53 17.50 13.42 -6.53
C ASN A 53 17.75 12.24 -5.56
N PRO A 54 18.50 11.21 -5.99
CA PRO A 54 18.73 9.97 -5.24
C PRO A 54 19.39 10.16 -3.86
N THR A 55 20.03 11.31 -3.62
CA THR A 55 20.83 11.61 -2.41
C THR A 55 19.98 11.91 -1.18
N TYR A 56 18.74 12.40 -1.34
CA TYR A 56 17.95 12.91 -0.21
C TYR A 56 17.04 11.85 0.46
N GLY A 57 16.95 10.64 -0.11
CA GLY A 57 16.09 9.59 0.42
C GLY A 57 14.59 9.95 0.46
N THR A 58 14.16 10.92 -0.36
CA THR A 58 12.78 11.36 -0.63
C THR A 58 12.62 11.63 -2.13
N ALA A 59 11.39 11.63 -2.65
CA ALA A 59 11.09 12.08 -4.01
C ALA A 59 11.18 13.61 -4.18
N LEU A 60 12.29 14.18 -3.70
CA LEU A 60 12.60 15.60 -3.77
C LEU A 60 13.35 15.93 -5.05
N VAL A 61 12.71 16.72 -5.90
CA VAL A 61 13.28 17.36 -7.08
C VAL A 61 13.91 18.68 -6.65
N THR A 62 15.12 18.96 -7.14
CA THR A 62 15.81 20.24 -6.89
C THR A 62 16.00 21.02 -8.19
N PHE A 63 15.82 22.33 -8.12
CA PHE A 63 16.16 23.27 -9.17
C PHE A 63 17.22 24.24 -8.66
N ASP A 64 18.21 24.58 -9.47
CA ASP A 64 19.18 25.61 -9.12
C ASP A 64 18.50 27.00 -9.10
N GLU A 65 19.05 27.95 -8.32
CA GLU A 65 18.53 29.32 -8.29
C GLU A 65 18.50 29.92 -9.71
N ASN A 66 17.38 30.56 -10.05
CA ASN A 66 17.11 31.14 -11.37
C ASN A 66 17.03 30.11 -12.52
N GLU A 67 16.96 28.81 -12.21
CA GLU A 67 16.62 27.77 -13.19
C GLU A 67 15.17 27.96 -13.69
N THR A 68 14.95 27.72 -14.98
CA THR A 68 13.62 27.76 -15.60
C THR A 68 12.91 26.42 -15.41
N LEU A 69 11.65 26.49 -14.98
CA LEU A 69 10.72 25.36 -14.94
C LEU A 69 9.36 25.78 -15.50
N TYR A 70 8.49 24.81 -15.78
CA TYR A 70 7.13 25.06 -16.24
C TYR A 70 6.12 24.46 -15.26
N VAL A 71 5.04 25.20 -15.03
CA VAL A 71 3.93 24.80 -14.17
C VAL A 71 2.67 24.68 -15.02
N ALA A 72 1.96 23.57 -14.93
CA ALA A 72 0.74 23.36 -15.69
C ALA A 72 -0.40 22.77 -14.85
N CYS A 73 -1.62 23.13 -15.23
CA CYS A 73 -2.86 22.52 -14.73
C CYS A 73 -3.65 22.08 -15.96
N PRO A 74 -3.25 20.96 -16.60
CA PRO A 74 -3.84 20.53 -17.86
C PRO A 74 -5.33 20.22 -17.67
N ASN A 75 -6.16 20.67 -18.60
CA ASN A 75 -7.60 20.39 -18.64
C ASN A 75 -8.43 20.82 -17.40
N VAL A 76 -7.95 21.81 -16.62
CA VAL A 76 -8.72 22.45 -15.54
C VAL A 76 -9.38 23.72 -16.07
N ASP A 77 -10.70 23.85 -15.88
CA ASP A 77 -11.44 25.08 -16.21
C ASP A 77 -10.81 26.29 -15.46
N PRO A 78 -10.57 27.43 -16.13
CA PRO A 78 -9.94 28.60 -15.52
C PRO A 78 -10.52 29.04 -14.17
N GLU A 79 -11.81 28.79 -13.89
CA GLU A 79 -12.45 29.14 -12.61
C GLU A 79 -11.99 28.27 -11.43
N TRP A 80 -11.27 27.17 -11.68
CA TRP A 80 -10.89 26.15 -10.69
C TRP A 80 -9.37 26.05 -10.48
N LYS A 81 -8.61 27.04 -10.94
CA LYS A 81 -7.16 27.15 -10.72
C LYS A 81 -6.87 28.10 -9.56
N TYR A 82 -6.16 27.61 -8.53
CA TYR A 82 -5.69 28.48 -7.45
C TYR A 82 -4.20 28.27 -7.16
N PRO A 83 -3.37 29.33 -7.25
CA PRO A 83 -3.63 30.62 -7.86
C PRO A 83 -3.84 30.52 -9.38
N LEU A 84 -4.61 31.46 -9.96
CA LEU A 84 -4.80 31.57 -11.42
C LEU A 84 -3.45 31.76 -12.13
N VAL A 85 -2.88 30.68 -12.64
CA VAL A 85 -1.75 30.66 -13.56
C VAL A 85 -2.19 30.11 -14.92
N PRO A 86 -1.64 30.63 -16.04
CA PRO A 86 -1.82 30.03 -17.36
C PRO A 86 -1.41 28.56 -17.37
N ASP A 87 -1.97 27.78 -18.29
CA ASP A 87 -1.47 26.43 -18.52
C ASP A 87 -0.07 26.47 -19.15
N GLY A 88 0.89 25.74 -18.58
CA GLY A 88 2.30 25.77 -18.96
C GLY A 88 3.00 27.11 -18.67
N GLU A 89 2.67 27.75 -17.56
CA GLU A 89 3.31 28.96 -17.07
C GLU A 89 4.81 28.75 -16.85
N GLU A 90 5.62 29.59 -17.50
CA GLU A 90 7.07 29.61 -17.27
C GLU A 90 7.37 30.28 -15.92
N ALA A 91 8.17 29.59 -15.10
CA ALA A 91 8.57 30.06 -13.79
C ALA A 91 10.09 29.96 -13.58
N LYS A 92 10.60 30.83 -12.71
CA LYS A 92 11.99 30.82 -12.24
C LYS A 92 12.06 30.32 -10.81
N CYS A 93 12.99 29.42 -10.54
CA CYS A 93 13.30 29.07 -9.16
C CYS A 93 13.85 30.30 -8.41
N VAL A 94 13.29 30.60 -7.24
CA VAL A 94 13.79 31.64 -6.33
C VAL A 94 14.59 31.00 -5.20
N ALA A 95 13.91 30.36 -4.24
CA ALA A 95 14.54 29.68 -3.10
C ALA A 95 13.54 28.75 -2.40
N ASN A 96 14.02 27.65 -1.81
CA ASN A 96 13.20 26.67 -1.09
C ASN A 96 12.02 26.18 -1.95
N THR A 97 10.80 26.41 -1.52
CA THR A 97 9.59 26.01 -2.26
C THR A 97 9.05 27.12 -3.16
N THR A 98 9.75 28.25 -3.23
CA THR A 98 9.28 29.48 -3.89
C THR A 98 9.75 29.58 -5.32
N ILE A 99 8.81 29.82 -6.23
CA ILE A 99 9.03 30.11 -7.64
C ILE A 99 8.44 31.47 -8.02
N TYR A 100 8.94 32.04 -9.11
CA TYR A 100 8.45 33.27 -9.69
C TYR A 100 7.83 33.01 -11.06
N ALA A 101 6.50 33.08 -11.15
CA ALA A 101 5.74 32.90 -12.37
C ALA A 101 5.84 34.15 -13.26
N LEU A 102 6.41 34.00 -14.46
CA LEU A 102 6.85 35.11 -15.31
C LEU A 102 5.68 35.85 -15.97
N THR A 103 4.70 35.13 -16.52
CA THR A 103 3.55 35.74 -17.22
C THR A 103 2.57 36.34 -16.22
N SER A 104 2.36 35.64 -15.11
CA SER A 104 1.42 36.01 -14.06
C SER A 104 1.99 37.12 -13.16
N ASN A 105 3.31 37.35 -13.22
CA ASN A 105 4.05 38.31 -12.42
C ASN A 105 3.79 38.11 -10.91
N LYS A 106 3.89 36.86 -10.45
CA LYS A 106 3.56 36.43 -9.09
C LYS A 106 4.65 35.52 -8.51
N THR A 107 4.94 35.72 -7.24
CA THR A 107 5.70 34.77 -6.43
C THR A 107 4.75 33.72 -5.87
N LEU A 108 5.05 32.45 -6.11
CA LEU A 108 4.22 31.31 -5.78
C LEU A 108 5.02 30.31 -4.96
N ASP A 109 4.36 29.61 -4.05
CA ASP A 109 4.90 28.42 -3.42
C ASP A 109 4.49 27.19 -4.24
N PHE A 110 5.39 26.21 -4.44
CA PHE A 110 5.06 24.98 -5.16
C PHE A 110 3.78 24.30 -4.63
N TYR A 111 3.60 24.26 -3.32
CA TYR A 111 2.45 23.63 -2.67
C TYR A 111 1.19 24.51 -2.68
N SER A 112 1.33 25.80 -3.00
CA SER A 112 0.17 26.68 -3.19
C SER A 112 -0.53 26.48 -4.54
N LEU A 113 0.09 25.74 -5.47
CA LEU A 113 -0.45 25.45 -6.80
C LEU A 113 -1.40 24.24 -6.76
N LEU A 114 -2.68 24.53 -6.53
CA LEU A 114 -3.75 23.55 -6.48
C LEU A 114 -4.47 23.51 -7.84
N CYS A 115 -4.25 22.45 -8.61
CA CYS A 115 -5.10 22.11 -9.75
C CYS A 115 -6.31 21.34 -9.22
N VAL A 116 -7.37 22.05 -8.81
CA VAL A 116 -8.58 21.42 -8.28
C VAL A 116 -9.37 20.83 -9.45
N GLN A 117 -9.08 19.58 -9.79
CA GLN A 117 -9.73 18.91 -10.91
C GLN A 117 -10.92 18.10 -10.40
N LYS A 118 -12.15 18.50 -10.81
CA LYS A 118 -13.37 17.72 -10.53
C LYS A 118 -13.54 16.52 -11.48
N PHE A 119 -12.72 16.43 -12.53
CA PHE A 119 -12.80 15.44 -13.62
C PHE A 119 -11.40 14.96 -14.04
N ARG A 120 -11.30 13.87 -14.80
CA ARG A 120 -10.01 13.27 -15.22
C ARG A 120 -9.21 14.17 -16.16
N PRO A 121 -7.86 14.12 -16.17
CA PRO A 121 -7.07 14.65 -17.28
C PRO A 121 -7.48 13.97 -18.58
N TYR A 122 -7.81 14.77 -19.60
CA TYR A 122 -8.02 14.28 -20.95
C TYR A 122 -6.67 14.14 -21.66
N PHE A 123 -6.21 12.90 -21.80
CA PHE A 123 -5.08 12.56 -22.67
C PHE A 123 -5.57 12.36 -24.10
N TYR A 124 -4.75 12.71 -25.07
CA TYR A 124 -4.99 12.44 -26.49
C TYR A 124 -3.84 11.63 -27.05
N GLU A 125 -4.11 11.08 -28.22
CA GLU A 125 -3.15 10.31 -28.98
C GLU A 125 -2.66 11.15 -30.16
N HIS A 126 -1.36 11.10 -30.41
CA HIS A 126 -0.79 11.59 -31.65
C HIS A 126 0.19 10.57 -32.22
N PHE A 127 0.47 10.70 -33.51
CA PHE A 127 1.24 9.72 -34.28
C PHE A 127 2.51 10.34 -34.82
N SER A 128 3.61 9.61 -34.70
CA SER A 128 4.84 9.98 -35.37
C SER A 128 4.74 9.76 -36.88
N SER A 129 5.46 10.56 -37.65
CA SER A 129 5.77 10.25 -39.05
C SER A 129 6.81 9.12 -39.17
N ALA A 130 7.63 8.94 -38.12
CA ALA A 130 8.54 7.81 -38.01
C ALA A 130 7.78 6.51 -37.73
N LYS A 131 8.45 5.40 -38.01
CA LYS A 131 7.91 4.05 -37.88
C LYS A 131 8.77 3.28 -36.90
N CYS A 132 8.14 2.40 -36.13
CA CYS A 132 8.84 1.43 -35.29
C CYS A 132 9.08 0.15 -36.09
N GLU A 133 9.56 -0.88 -35.40
CA GLU A 133 9.86 -2.20 -35.94
C GLU A 133 8.74 -2.70 -36.86
N PHE A 134 9.12 -3.40 -37.93
CA PHE A 134 8.18 -3.92 -38.94
C PHE A 134 7.30 -2.85 -39.62
N ASN A 135 7.75 -1.58 -39.63
CA ASN A 135 7.05 -0.46 -40.24
C ASN A 135 5.69 -0.14 -39.59
N PHE A 136 5.52 -0.52 -38.31
CA PHE A 136 4.34 -0.18 -37.51
C PHE A 136 4.36 1.30 -37.09
N THR A 137 3.22 1.76 -36.56
CA THR A 137 3.05 3.18 -36.25
C THR A 137 3.51 3.47 -34.83
N ILE A 138 4.33 4.50 -34.66
CA ILE A 138 4.62 5.05 -33.33
C ILE A 138 3.45 5.95 -32.93
N GLN A 139 2.87 5.66 -31.78
CA GLN A 139 1.76 6.39 -31.18
C GLN A 139 2.17 6.84 -29.79
N TYR A 140 1.78 8.05 -29.41
CA TYR A 140 2.05 8.58 -28.08
C TYR A 140 0.74 8.77 -27.33
N ILE A 141 0.70 8.34 -26.06
CA ILE A 141 -0.29 8.81 -25.10
C ILE A 141 0.32 10.06 -24.47
N ALA A 142 -0.30 11.21 -24.73
CA ALA A 142 0.29 12.51 -24.43
C ALA A 142 -0.74 13.51 -23.87
N GLN A 143 -0.22 14.61 -23.35
CA GLN A 143 -0.98 15.75 -22.87
C GLN A 143 -0.49 17.06 -23.49
N LYS A 144 -1.43 17.95 -23.81
CA LYS A 144 -1.12 19.29 -24.32
C LYS A 144 -0.92 20.22 -23.15
N ILE A 145 0.22 20.89 -23.15
CA ILE A 145 0.63 21.84 -22.10
C ILE A 145 1.17 23.08 -22.77
N ALA A 146 0.45 24.20 -22.62
CA ALA A 146 0.72 25.43 -23.37
C ALA A 146 0.85 25.22 -24.89
N GLY A 147 0.09 24.27 -25.45
CA GLY A 147 0.09 23.94 -26.88
C GLY A 147 1.18 22.96 -27.34
N GLU A 148 2.14 22.60 -26.48
CA GLU A 148 3.16 21.59 -26.78
C GLU A 148 2.72 20.20 -26.28
N ASP A 149 3.20 19.16 -26.95
CA ASP A 149 2.92 17.76 -26.62
C ASP A 149 3.91 17.25 -25.56
N VAL A 150 3.39 16.66 -24.47
CA VAL A 150 4.18 15.98 -23.43
C VAL A 150 3.85 14.49 -23.46
N ASP A 151 4.77 13.71 -24.00
CA ASP A 151 4.63 12.27 -24.19
C ASP A 151 4.90 11.50 -22.89
N ILE A 152 4.00 10.60 -22.51
CA ILE A 152 4.09 9.83 -21.27
C ILE A 152 4.37 8.35 -21.57
N ILE A 153 3.61 7.77 -22.49
CA ILE A 153 3.77 6.39 -22.95
C ILE A 153 3.96 6.42 -24.47
N THR A 154 5.00 5.75 -24.95
CA THR A 154 5.23 5.54 -26.39
C THR A 154 4.81 4.13 -26.76
N LEU A 155 3.91 3.98 -27.73
CA LEU A 155 3.42 2.71 -28.23
C LEU A 155 3.99 2.45 -29.63
N CYS A 156 4.51 1.26 -29.88
CA CYS A 156 4.63 0.71 -31.23
C CYS A 156 3.35 -0.06 -31.55
N PHE A 157 2.56 0.41 -32.52
CA PHE A 157 1.17 0.01 -32.67
C PHE A 157 0.83 -0.49 -34.08
N ASP A 158 0.27 -1.70 -34.16
CA ASP A 158 -0.35 -2.22 -35.38
C ASP A 158 -1.79 -1.72 -35.48
N LYS A 159 -2.02 -0.73 -36.35
CA LYS A 159 -3.34 -0.17 -36.61
C LYS A 159 -4.28 -1.16 -37.32
N THR A 160 -3.75 -2.14 -38.03
CA THR A 160 -4.55 -3.12 -38.77
C THR A 160 -5.19 -4.11 -37.80
N GLN A 161 -4.39 -4.63 -36.86
CA GLN A 161 -4.83 -5.57 -35.83
C GLN A 161 -5.39 -4.87 -34.59
N ILE A 162 -5.17 -3.57 -34.43
CA ILE A 162 -5.49 -2.80 -33.22
C ILE A 162 -4.81 -3.45 -32.01
N LEU A 163 -3.49 -3.63 -32.13
CA LEU A 163 -2.67 -4.30 -31.13
C LEU A 163 -1.34 -3.54 -30.92
N PRO A 164 -0.99 -3.18 -29.67
CA PRO A 164 0.34 -2.70 -29.37
C PRO A 164 1.36 -3.84 -29.42
N LEU A 165 2.42 -3.68 -30.21
CA LEU A 165 3.60 -4.53 -30.13
C LEU A 165 4.30 -4.34 -28.79
N TYR A 166 4.50 -3.07 -28.39
CA TYR A 166 4.98 -2.71 -27.06
C TYR A 166 4.60 -1.28 -26.68
N ALA A 167 4.55 -1.05 -25.38
CA ALA A 167 4.61 0.23 -24.71
C ALA A 167 6.01 0.44 -24.14
N LYS A 168 6.57 1.64 -24.32
CA LYS A 168 7.88 2.08 -23.84
C LYS A 168 7.72 3.28 -22.93
N TYR A 169 8.36 3.22 -21.76
CA TYR A 169 8.33 4.24 -20.71
C TYR A 169 9.56 4.11 -19.80
N THR A 170 9.71 5.03 -18.86
CA THR A 170 10.80 5.05 -17.88
C THR A 170 10.22 5.02 -16.47
N THR A 171 10.81 4.20 -15.61
CA THR A 171 10.54 4.16 -14.18
C THR A 171 11.83 4.37 -13.39
N ASN A 172 11.73 4.62 -12.09
CA ASN A 172 12.87 4.72 -11.19
C ASN A 172 12.41 4.42 -9.76
N LYS A 173 13.35 4.43 -8.81
CA LYS A 173 13.10 4.04 -7.41
C LYS A 173 12.00 4.81 -6.69
N TRP A 174 11.57 5.95 -7.24
CA TRP A 174 10.55 6.78 -6.62
C TRP A 174 9.12 6.36 -6.99
N SER A 175 8.93 5.50 -8.00
CA SER A 175 7.61 5.10 -8.48
C SER A 175 6.75 4.39 -7.41
N ALA A 176 7.33 3.66 -6.44
CA ALA A 176 6.59 3.00 -5.35
C ALA A 176 5.90 3.95 -4.35
N ASN A 177 6.39 5.19 -4.22
CA ASN A 177 5.98 6.09 -3.13
C ASN A 177 4.74 6.94 -3.45
N PHE A 178 4.05 6.72 -4.58
CA PHE A 178 2.89 7.54 -4.99
C PHE A 178 1.55 6.91 -4.58
N VAL A 179 0.75 7.69 -3.85
CA VAL A 179 -0.34 7.17 -3.03
C VAL A 179 -1.70 7.83 -3.29
N TYR A 180 -2.20 7.67 -4.50
CA TYR A 180 -3.61 7.93 -4.72
C TYR A 180 -4.22 6.80 -5.53
N TYR A 181 -4.74 5.79 -4.84
CA TYR A 181 -5.60 4.80 -5.45
C TYR A 181 -7.01 5.40 -5.59
N ASN A 182 -7.42 5.73 -6.81
CA ASN A 182 -8.83 5.93 -7.10
C ASN A 182 -9.43 4.57 -7.50
N PRO A 183 -10.26 3.93 -6.64
CA PRO A 183 -10.86 2.62 -6.93
C PRO A 183 -11.79 2.61 -8.15
N ASN A 184 -12.08 3.77 -8.78
CA ASN A 184 -13.07 3.91 -9.84
C ASN A 184 -12.48 4.47 -11.16
N ILE A 185 -11.25 4.10 -11.53
CA ILE A 185 -10.69 4.46 -12.84
C ILE A 185 -11.12 3.44 -13.91
N ASN A 186 -12.23 3.73 -14.58
CA ASN A 186 -12.56 3.09 -15.87
C ASN A 186 -11.53 3.44 -16.96
N PHE A 187 -11.27 2.53 -17.89
CA PHE A 187 -10.50 2.84 -19.09
C PHE A 187 -11.12 4.00 -19.89
N SER A 188 -10.30 4.98 -20.26
CA SER A 188 -10.71 6.17 -21.02
C SER A 188 -11.14 5.78 -22.43
N TYR A 189 -12.29 6.32 -22.87
CA TYR A 189 -12.71 6.28 -24.26
C TYR A 189 -11.85 7.24 -25.08
N VAL A 190 -11.14 6.74 -26.08
CA VAL A 190 -10.41 7.58 -27.04
C VAL A 190 -11.27 7.75 -28.31
N PRO A 191 -11.33 8.95 -28.93
CA PRO A 191 -12.25 9.21 -30.05
C PRO A 191 -11.92 8.38 -31.30
N ASP A 192 -12.97 7.78 -31.88
CA ASP A 192 -13.32 7.31 -33.23
C ASP A 192 -12.25 6.98 -34.32
N SER A 193 -10.97 7.30 -34.18
CA SER A 193 -9.96 7.13 -35.26
C SER A 193 -9.03 5.92 -35.11
N LEU A 194 -8.87 5.37 -33.90
CA LEU A 194 -8.03 4.17 -33.67
C LEU A 194 -8.82 2.87 -33.78
N PHE A 195 -10.05 2.91 -33.28
CA PHE A 195 -10.95 1.76 -33.22
C PHE A 195 -12.03 1.79 -34.30
N ASP A 196 -12.03 2.81 -35.17
CA ASP A 196 -13.01 3.04 -36.23
C ASP A 196 -14.47 2.89 -35.73
N ASP A 197 -15.15 1.81 -36.14
CA ASP A 197 -16.52 1.43 -35.79
C ASP A 197 -16.61 0.55 -34.53
N LEU A 198 -15.48 0.11 -33.98
CA LEU A 198 -15.42 -0.67 -32.76
C LEU A 198 -15.53 0.24 -31.53
N VAL A 199 -16.26 -0.25 -30.53
CA VAL A 199 -16.43 0.42 -29.24
C VAL A 199 -15.70 -0.42 -28.19
N PRO A 200 -14.45 -0.10 -27.81
CA PRO A 200 -13.59 -0.99 -27.03
C PRO A 200 -14.24 -1.50 -25.75
N TRP A 201 -14.84 -0.61 -24.95
CA TRP A 201 -15.48 -1.00 -23.70
C TRP A 201 -16.60 -2.05 -23.88
N ARG A 202 -17.24 -2.12 -25.06
CA ARG A 202 -18.22 -3.16 -25.37
C ARG A 202 -17.57 -4.50 -25.71
N VAL A 203 -16.43 -4.48 -26.38
CA VAL A 203 -15.68 -5.69 -26.74
C VAL A 203 -15.05 -6.31 -25.49
N TYR A 204 -14.57 -5.48 -24.56
CA TYR A 204 -14.03 -5.94 -23.26
C TYR A 204 -15.10 -6.35 -22.24
N ALA A 205 -16.36 -5.98 -22.42
CA ALA A 205 -17.41 -6.34 -21.46
C ALA A 205 -17.60 -7.87 -21.37
N GLN A 206 -17.34 -8.47 -20.21
CA GLN A 206 -17.41 -9.92 -19.97
C GLN A 206 -18.70 -10.55 -20.52
N THR A 207 -19.85 -9.93 -20.26
CA THR A 207 -21.18 -10.39 -20.74
C THR A 207 -21.35 -10.41 -22.26
N LYS A 208 -20.41 -9.85 -23.01
CA LYS A 208 -20.38 -9.79 -24.48
C LYS A 208 -19.24 -10.59 -25.09
N GLN A 209 -18.34 -11.14 -24.29
CA GLN A 209 -17.24 -11.95 -24.81
C GLN A 209 -17.75 -13.31 -25.27
N THR A 210 -17.52 -13.62 -26.54
CA THR A 210 -17.86 -14.92 -27.13
C THR A 210 -16.87 -15.30 -28.21
N MET A 211 -16.51 -16.58 -28.26
CA MET A 211 -15.63 -17.16 -29.30
C MET A 211 -16.36 -18.24 -30.11
N GLU A 212 -17.70 -18.28 -30.03
CA GLU A 212 -18.50 -19.31 -30.68
C GLU A 212 -18.41 -19.26 -32.20
N ASN A 213 -18.20 -18.07 -32.78
CA ASN A 213 -17.97 -17.88 -34.22
C ASN A 213 -16.68 -18.59 -34.70
N LEU A 214 -15.72 -18.82 -33.80
CA LEU A 214 -14.49 -19.57 -34.05
C LEU A 214 -14.66 -21.07 -33.77
N GLY A 215 -15.85 -21.49 -33.34
CA GLY A 215 -16.14 -22.85 -32.88
C GLY A 215 -15.50 -23.19 -31.54
N VAL A 216 -15.12 -22.20 -30.72
CA VAL A 216 -14.50 -22.35 -29.41
C VAL A 216 -15.58 -22.15 -28.33
N PHE A 217 -15.73 -23.12 -27.41
CA PHE A 217 -16.79 -23.16 -26.41
C PHE A 217 -16.25 -23.54 -25.04
N GLY A 218 -16.82 -22.96 -23.96
CA GLY A 218 -16.57 -23.40 -22.58
C GLY A 218 -15.29 -22.88 -21.91
N TYR A 219 -14.55 -21.98 -22.56
CA TYR A 219 -13.32 -21.37 -22.02
C TYR A 219 -13.54 -19.99 -21.38
N ILE A 220 -14.71 -19.39 -21.56
CA ILE A 220 -15.10 -18.16 -20.87
C ILE A 220 -16.15 -18.55 -19.84
N THR A 221 -15.87 -18.24 -18.58
CA THR A 221 -16.70 -18.54 -17.41
C THR A 221 -16.81 -17.29 -16.53
N ASP A 222 -17.55 -17.39 -15.43
CA ASP A 222 -17.63 -16.30 -14.46
C ASP A 222 -16.26 -16.03 -13.79
N ASP A 223 -15.45 -17.08 -13.60
CA ASP A 223 -14.14 -17.02 -12.93
C ASP A 223 -12.96 -16.82 -13.88
N VAL A 224 -13.10 -17.22 -15.15
CA VAL A 224 -12.03 -17.14 -16.16
C VAL A 224 -12.55 -16.43 -17.41
N TYR A 225 -12.10 -15.21 -17.64
CA TYR A 225 -12.54 -14.33 -18.71
C TYR A 225 -11.44 -13.36 -19.12
N LEU A 226 -11.63 -12.60 -20.19
CA LEU A 226 -10.61 -11.65 -20.67
C LEU A 226 -10.81 -10.27 -20.06
N VAL A 227 -9.72 -9.60 -19.72
CA VAL A 227 -9.66 -8.24 -19.16
C VAL A 227 -8.67 -7.38 -19.95
N PRO A 228 -8.71 -6.05 -19.81
CA PRO A 228 -7.65 -5.18 -20.32
C PRO A 228 -6.35 -5.41 -19.53
N GLY A 229 -5.34 -6.00 -20.16
CA GLY A 229 -4.02 -6.22 -19.58
C GLY A 229 -3.08 -5.06 -19.86
N GLN A 230 -2.82 -4.20 -18.87
CA GLN A 230 -1.97 -3.02 -19.04
C GLN A 230 -0.50 -3.39 -19.34
N LEU A 231 0.08 -2.79 -20.40
CA LEU A 231 1.50 -2.95 -20.75
C LEU A 231 2.38 -1.95 -19.97
N ALA A 232 2.07 -0.65 -20.08
CA ALA A 232 2.54 0.34 -19.12
C ALA A 232 1.67 0.23 -17.87
N ALA A 233 2.24 -0.31 -16.79
CA ALA A 233 1.49 -0.58 -15.57
C ALA A 233 1.31 0.70 -14.76
N TYR A 234 0.17 0.80 -14.07
CA TYR A 234 -0.16 1.91 -13.19
C TYR A 234 0.97 2.20 -12.17
N ASP A 235 1.55 1.16 -11.60
CA ASP A 235 2.52 1.25 -10.53
C ASP A 235 3.96 1.61 -10.96
N ASP A 236 4.23 1.66 -12.26
CA ASP A 236 5.55 2.03 -12.79
C ASP A 236 5.79 3.55 -12.81
N PHE A 237 4.76 4.37 -12.57
CA PHE A 237 4.83 5.82 -12.70
C PHE A 237 4.84 6.57 -11.37
N LEU A 238 5.54 7.71 -11.36
CA LEU A 238 5.79 8.50 -10.17
C LEU A 238 4.62 9.41 -9.77
N THR A 239 3.83 9.93 -10.72
CA THR A 239 2.78 10.94 -10.43
C THR A 239 1.41 10.42 -10.84
N GLN A 240 0.32 10.78 -10.13
CA GLN A 240 -1.05 10.40 -10.53
C GLN A 240 -1.32 10.72 -11.99
N PHE A 241 -0.84 11.87 -12.43
CA PHE A 241 -0.99 12.31 -13.81
C PHE A 241 -0.40 11.30 -14.80
N GLN A 242 0.81 10.80 -14.56
CA GLN A 242 1.39 9.76 -15.41
C GLN A 242 0.63 8.43 -15.26
N ARG A 243 0.21 8.09 -14.05
CA ARG A 243 -0.52 6.85 -13.74
C ARG A 243 -1.89 6.78 -14.44
N ASP A 244 -2.63 7.88 -14.48
CA ASP A 244 -3.92 7.98 -15.19
C ASP A 244 -3.78 7.71 -16.69
N SER A 245 -2.62 8.03 -17.28
CA SER A 245 -2.33 7.76 -18.69
C SER A 245 -2.26 6.26 -19.04
N THR A 246 -2.15 5.38 -18.04
CA THR A 246 -2.10 3.92 -18.25
C THR A 246 -3.46 3.31 -18.59
N PHE A 247 -4.56 4.00 -18.27
CA PHE A 247 -5.94 3.56 -18.48
C PHE A 247 -6.44 3.88 -19.90
N HIS A 248 -5.63 3.55 -20.91
CA HIS A 248 -5.94 3.70 -22.33
C HIS A 248 -6.04 2.33 -23.01
N TYR A 249 -7.09 2.10 -23.81
CA TYR A 249 -7.26 0.81 -24.52
C TYR A 249 -6.11 0.51 -25.49
N ALA A 250 -5.44 1.53 -26.04
CA ALA A 250 -4.24 1.34 -26.85
C ALA A 250 -3.06 0.74 -26.07
N ASN A 251 -3.04 0.90 -24.73
CA ASN A 251 -2.05 0.34 -23.80
C ASN A 251 -2.50 -1.00 -23.17
N ALA A 252 -3.68 -1.52 -23.52
CA ALA A 252 -4.29 -2.63 -22.78
C ALA A 252 -4.87 -3.73 -23.69
N PRO A 253 -4.01 -4.57 -24.31
CA PRO A 253 -4.45 -5.76 -25.04
C PRO A 253 -5.23 -6.75 -24.16
N PHE A 254 -5.91 -7.73 -24.78
CA PHE A 254 -6.69 -8.73 -24.06
C PHE A 254 -5.80 -9.70 -23.26
N GLN A 255 -6.10 -9.88 -21.98
CA GLN A 255 -5.40 -10.83 -21.12
C GLN A 255 -6.39 -11.67 -20.34
N TRP A 256 -6.10 -12.94 -20.08
CA TRP A 256 -6.93 -13.74 -19.17
C TRP A 256 -6.83 -13.17 -17.76
N ASN A 257 -7.96 -12.98 -17.09
CA ASN A 257 -8.03 -12.37 -15.76
C ASN A 257 -7.14 -13.11 -14.74
N THR A 258 -7.15 -14.44 -14.77
CA THR A 258 -6.33 -15.28 -13.90
C THR A 258 -4.83 -15.13 -14.14
N VAL A 259 -4.41 -14.94 -15.41
CA VAL A 259 -3.01 -14.66 -15.76
C VAL A 259 -2.62 -13.24 -15.38
N ASN A 260 -3.54 -12.28 -15.60
CA ASN A 260 -3.35 -10.87 -15.25
C ASN A 260 -3.13 -10.69 -13.73
N SER A 261 -4.00 -11.29 -12.91
CA SER A 261 -3.90 -11.27 -11.45
C SER A 261 -2.88 -12.27 -10.89
N GLY A 262 -2.41 -13.20 -11.72
CA GLY A 262 -1.36 -14.18 -11.40
C GLY A 262 0.03 -13.67 -11.73
N ASN A 263 0.77 -14.41 -12.56
CA ASN A 263 2.19 -14.11 -12.78
C ASN A 263 2.44 -12.80 -13.53
N TRP A 264 1.48 -12.25 -14.27
CA TRP A 264 1.67 -10.91 -14.84
C TRP A 264 1.76 -9.82 -13.77
N LYS A 265 0.88 -9.88 -12.76
CA LYS A 265 0.97 -9.04 -11.55
C LYS A 265 2.31 -9.31 -10.85
N ASN A 266 2.65 -10.57 -10.61
CA ASN A 266 3.86 -10.92 -9.86
C ASN A 266 5.16 -10.46 -10.55
N VAL A 267 5.28 -10.62 -11.87
CA VAL A 267 6.43 -10.11 -12.66
C VAL A 267 6.51 -8.60 -12.56
N THR A 268 5.37 -7.91 -12.70
CA THR A 268 5.32 -6.44 -12.61
C THR A 268 5.73 -5.96 -11.23
N SER A 269 5.21 -6.59 -10.17
CA SER A 269 5.57 -6.29 -8.77
C SER A 269 7.02 -6.62 -8.45
N SER A 270 7.57 -7.72 -9.00
CA SER A 270 8.98 -8.09 -8.79
C SER A 270 9.93 -7.08 -9.43
N ILE A 271 9.63 -6.62 -10.66
CA ILE A 271 10.39 -5.55 -11.32
C ILE A 271 10.27 -4.25 -10.53
N GLN A 272 9.07 -3.90 -10.08
CA GLN A 272 8.86 -2.69 -9.29
C GLN A 272 9.67 -2.73 -8.00
N TRP A 273 9.55 -3.81 -7.21
CA TRP A 273 10.33 -4.01 -5.99
C TRP A 273 11.83 -3.92 -6.25
N LEU A 274 12.34 -4.52 -7.32
CA LEU A 274 13.75 -4.46 -7.66
C LEU A 274 14.21 -3.00 -7.90
N VAL A 275 13.40 -2.24 -8.64
CA VAL A 275 13.67 -0.83 -8.96
C VAL A 275 13.59 0.07 -7.73
N THR A 276 12.68 -0.20 -6.80
CA THR A 276 12.36 0.71 -5.69
C THR A 276 13.08 0.36 -4.40
N GLU A 277 13.18 -0.93 -4.07
CA GLU A 277 13.72 -1.43 -2.81
C GLU A 277 14.97 -2.31 -2.97
N GLY A 278 15.06 -3.06 -4.06
CA GLY A 278 16.11 -4.07 -4.23
C GLY A 278 17.51 -3.48 -4.40
N ILE A 279 17.70 -2.64 -5.42
CA ILE A 279 18.99 -2.00 -5.73
C ILE A 279 18.77 -0.66 -6.43
N ASP A 280 19.62 0.33 -6.19
CA ASP A 280 19.55 1.61 -6.91
C ASP A 280 20.01 1.43 -8.36
N LEU A 281 19.04 1.29 -9.27
CA LEU A 281 19.22 1.15 -10.72
C LEU A 281 19.22 2.51 -11.46
N GLY A 282 18.96 3.62 -10.75
CA GLY A 282 18.68 4.92 -11.34
C GLY A 282 17.40 4.90 -12.21
N ASP A 283 17.47 5.53 -13.38
CA ASP A 283 16.39 5.48 -14.38
C ASP A 283 16.44 4.16 -15.15
N VAL A 284 15.31 3.47 -15.15
CA VAL A 284 15.11 2.17 -15.79
C VAL A 284 14.17 2.32 -16.97
N THR A 285 14.63 1.91 -18.16
CA THR A 285 13.79 1.85 -19.35
C THR A 285 13.00 0.55 -19.33
N LEU A 286 11.67 0.66 -19.45
CA LEU A 286 10.77 -0.48 -19.55
C LEU A 286 10.14 -0.50 -20.94
N LEU A 287 10.19 -1.66 -21.57
CA LEU A 287 9.34 -2.00 -22.70
C LEU A 287 8.45 -3.17 -22.28
N SER A 288 7.15 -3.05 -22.47
CA SER A 288 6.20 -4.14 -22.21
C SER A 288 5.33 -4.35 -23.42
N GLY A 289 5.15 -5.57 -23.85
CA GLY A 289 4.52 -5.84 -25.13
C GLY A 289 3.83 -7.18 -25.23
N THR A 290 3.38 -7.46 -26.44
CA THR A 290 2.69 -8.69 -26.81
C THR A 290 3.48 -9.44 -27.86
N LEU A 291 3.32 -10.77 -27.89
CA LEU A 291 3.94 -11.61 -28.90
C LEU A 291 3.01 -12.78 -29.25
N ARG A 292 2.84 -13.04 -30.55
CA ARG A 292 1.96 -14.08 -31.13
C ARG A 292 0.49 -13.92 -30.76
N ILE A 293 -0.38 -14.68 -31.42
CA ILE A 293 -1.81 -14.72 -31.14
C ILE A 293 -2.11 -16.00 -30.37
N ALA A 294 -2.85 -15.88 -29.27
CA ALA A 294 -3.32 -17.02 -28.49
C ALA A 294 -4.22 -17.90 -29.34
N SER A 295 -4.18 -19.21 -29.08
CA SER A 295 -5.07 -20.16 -29.73
C SER A 295 -5.71 -21.11 -28.73
N LEU A 296 -6.93 -21.53 -29.03
CA LEU A 296 -7.64 -22.58 -28.28
C LEU A 296 -8.19 -23.63 -29.25
N PRO A 297 -8.37 -24.88 -28.80
CA PRO A 297 -8.96 -25.89 -29.66
C PRO A 297 -10.45 -25.60 -29.86
N ASN A 298 -10.85 -25.55 -31.12
CA ASN A 298 -12.26 -25.51 -31.49
C ASN A 298 -12.96 -26.85 -31.21
N LYS A 299 -14.26 -26.92 -31.49
CA LYS A 299 -15.09 -28.13 -31.33
C LYS A 299 -14.52 -29.38 -32.03
N GLY A 300 -13.71 -29.20 -33.08
CA GLY A 300 -13.04 -30.29 -33.80
C GLY A 300 -11.65 -30.65 -33.23
N GLY A 301 -11.24 -30.05 -32.12
CA GLY A 301 -9.93 -30.22 -31.49
C GLY A 301 -8.79 -29.51 -32.22
N ARG A 302 -9.08 -28.64 -33.19
CA ARG A 302 -8.04 -27.91 -33.94
C ARG A 302 -7.75 -26.56 -33.28
N PRO A 303 -6.49 -26.18 -33.07
CA PRO A 303 -6.16 -24.86 -32.56
C PRO A 303 -6.62 -23.79 -33.55
N VAL A 304 -7.31 -22.77 -33.05
CA VAL A 304 -7.72 -21.59 -33.80
C VAL A 304 -7.29 -20.33 -33.04
N GLU A 305 -6.77 -19.36 -33.77
CA GLU A 305 -6.37 -18.05 -33.21
C GLU A 305 -7.59 -17.27 -32.73
N LEU A 306 -7.40 -16.53 -31.63
CA LEU A 306 -8.48 -15.85 -30.93
C LEU A 306 -8.58 -14.37 -31.33
N PHE A 307 -9.78 -13.97 -31.77
CA PHE A 307 -10.14 -12.59 -32.12
C PHE A 307 -11.51 -12.26 -31.53
N LEU A 308 -11.63 -11.12 -30.82
CA LEU A 308 -12.87 -10.77 -30.11
C LEU A 308 -13.78 -9.79 -30.84
N SER A 309 -13.30 -9.04 -31.83
CA SER A 309 -14.14 -8.11 -32.61
C SER A 309 -15.07 -8.82 -33.62
N GLY A 310 -14.87 -10.12 -33.87
CA GLY A 310 -15.64 -10.92 -34.83
C GLY A 310 -15.32 -10.67 -36.31
N ASP A 311 -14.61 -9.58 -36.63
CA ASP A 311 -14.15 -9.21 -37.97
C ASP A 311 -12.67 -9.51 -38.22
N GLY A 312 -12.00 -10.18 -37.27
CA GLY A 312 -10.59 -10.56 -37.35
C GLY A 312 -9.60 -9.48 -36.89
N ARG A 313 -10.08 -8.40 -36.25
CA ARG A 313 -9.26 -7.42 -35.52
C ARG A 313 -9.22 -7.74 -34.02
N MET A 314 -8.42 -7.00 -33.26
CA MET A 314 -8.25 -7.13 -31.82
C MET A 314 -7.97 -8.58 -31.37
N PRO A 315 -6.84 -9.16 -31.80
CA PRO A 315 -6.43 -10.49 -31.38
C PRO A 315 -6.17 -10.56 -29.87
N VAL A 316 -6.33 -11.75 -29.29
CA VAL A 316 -5.84 -12.05 -27.94
C VAL A 316 -4.37 -12.48 -28.06
N PRO A 317 -3.40 -11.78 -27.43
CA PRO A 317 -2.00 -12.18 -27.44
C PRO A 317 -1.75 -13.56 -26.84
N GLY A 318 -0.79 -14.29 -27.41
CA GLY A 318 -0.30 -15.56 -26.84
C GLY A 318 0.66 -15.36 -25.68
N TRP A 319 1.48 -14.29 -25.74
CA TRP A 319 2.45 -13.93 -24.73
C TRP A 319 2.34 -12.46 -24.38
N PHE A 320 2.53 -12.17 -23.09
CA PHE A 320 2.91 -10.85 -22.61
C PHE A 320 4.39 -10.89 -22.26
N TRP A 321 5.10 -9.80 -22.53
CA TRP A 321 6.51 -9.70 -22.18
C TRP A 321 6.86 -8.34 -21.58
N LYS A 322 7.90 -8.30 -20.76
CA LYS A 322 8.41 -7.07 -20.13
C LYS A 322 9.94 -7.09 -20.08
N LEU A 323 10.55 -6.20 -20.86
CA LEU A 323 11.98 -5.92 -20.91
C LEU A 323 12.30 -4.77 -19.96
N MET A 324 13.22 -5.04 -19.03
CA MET A 324 13.81 -4.05 -18.15
C MET A 324 15.25 -3.77 -18.57
N ILE A 325 15.63 -2.48 -18.63
CA ILE A 325 17.00 -2.05 -18.92
C ILE A 325 17.41 -0.97 -17.91
N ALA A 326 18.45 -1.26 -17.13
CA ALA A 326 19.14 -0.31 -16.27
C ALA A 326 20.59 -0.09 -16.75
N ARG A 327 21.07 1.15 -16.63
CA ARG A 327 22.43 1.52 -17.10
C ARG A 327 23.49 1.41 -16.00
N THR A 328 23.13 1.64 -14.74
CA THR A 328 24.07 1.64 -13.61
C THR A 328 23.39 1.06 -12.36
N PRO A 329 23.76 -0.15 -11.92
CA PRO A 329 24.55 -1.14 -12.67
C PRO A 329 23.89 -1.52 -14.00
N GLN A 330 24.68 -2.00 -14.97
CA GLN A 330 24.16 -2.50 -16.24
C GLN A 330 23.39 -3.80 -16.00
N LEU A 331 22.07 -3.74 -16.14
CA LEU A 331 21.17 -4.86 -15.93
C LEU A 331 20.13 -4.86 -17.06
N ALA A 332 19.88 -6.02 -17.67
CA ALA A 332 18.82 -6.16 -18.64
C ALA A 332 18.27 -7.59 -18.68
N VAL A 333 16.95 -7.71 -18.64
CA VAL A 333 16.23 -8.99 -18.62
C VAL A 333 14.87 -8.82 -19.28
N VAL A 334 14.39 -9.84 -19.97
CA VAL A 334 13.02 -9.90 -20.48
C VAL A 334 12.28 -11.02 -19.81
N PHE A 335 11.14 -10.71 -19.19
CA PHE A 335 10.18 -11.71 -18.73
C PHE A 335 9.14 -11.99 -19.82
N PHE A 336 8.70 -13.23 -19.90
CA PHE A 336 7.63 -13.69 -20.78
C PHE A 336 6.60 -14.45 -19.95
N VAL A 337 5.33 -14.05 -20.04
CA VAL A 337 4.20 -14.71 -19.37
C VAL A 337 3.24 -15.24 -20.44
N TYR A 338 2.96 -16.54 -20.40
CA TYR A 338 2.04 -17.18 -21.33
C TYR A 338 0.59 -16.84 -20.99
N ASN A 339 -0.12 -16.27 -21.95
CA ASN A 339 -1.49 -15.80 -21.78
C ASN A 339 -2.51 -16.86 -22.20
N ASN A 340 -2.46 -18.02 -21.54
CA ASN A 340 -3.45 -19.08 -21.73
C ASN A 340 -3.53 -19.98 -20.50
N PRO A 341 -4.63 -19.93 -19.73
CA PRO A 341 -4.78 -20.71 -18.50
C PRO A 341 -5.14 -22.20 -18.74
N TYR A 342 -5.20 -22.65 -19.99
CA TYR A 342 -5.67 -23.99 -20.38
C TYR A 342 -4.61 -24.89 -21.01
N VAL A 343 -3.36 -24.44 -21.06
CA VAL A 343 -2.28 -25.14 -21.73
C VAL A 343 -1.45 -25.97 -20.74
N GLU A 344 -0.90 -27.08 -21.23
CA GLU A 344 0.07 -27.87 -20.48
C GLU A 344 1.47 -27.24 -20.56
N LYS A 345 2.21 -27.22 -19.44
CA LYS A 345 3.53 -26.59 -19.34
C LYS A 345 4.51 -27.08 -20.41
N SER A 346 4.51 -28.38 -20.71
CA SER A 346 5.43 -28.96 -21.70
C SER A 346 5.26 -28.38 -23.12
N VAL A 347 4.04 -27.94 -23.47
CA VAL A 347 3.78 -27.30 -24.77
C VAL A 347 4.40 -25.90 -24.78
N VAL A 348 4.25 -25.17 -23.68
CA VAL A 348 4.79 -23.83 -23.52
C VAL A 348 6.32 -23.84 -23.44
N ASP A 349 6.92 -24.84 -22.78
CA ASP A 349 8.38 -25.02 -22.72
C ASP A 349 8.99 -25.20 -24.12
N GLU A 350 8.35 -25.98 -25.00
CA GLU A 350 8.80 -26.14 -26.39
C GLU A 350 8.59 -24.86 -27.21
N GLU A 351 7.50 -24.14 -26.96
CA GLU A 351 7.25 -22.87 -27.61
C GLU A 351 8.30 -21.81 -27.20
N PHE A 352 8.62 -21.71 -25.91
CA PHE A 352 9.58 -20.73 -25.39
C PHE A 352 11.00 -20.90 -25.96
N LYS A 353 11.43 -22.13 -26.26
CA LYS A 353 12.71 -22.41 -26.95
C LYS A 353 12.81 -21.76 -28.33
N THR A 354 11.68 -21.41 -28.95
CA THR A 354 11.64 -20.67 -30.21
C THR A 354 11.75 -19.15 -30.02
N ILE A 355 11.63 -18.67 -28.78
CA ILE A 355 11.69 -17.26 -28.39
C ILE A 355 13.07 -16.91 -27.85
N CYS A 356 13.58 -17.68 -26.90
CA CYS A 356 14.86 -17.44 -26.24
C CYS A 356 15.71 -18.72 -26.19
N LYS A 357 17.04 -18.56 -26.26
CA LYS A 357 17.99 -19.67 -26.19
C LYS A 357 18.02 -20.36 -24.82
N GLU A 358 17.84 -19.60 -23.74
CA GLU A 358 18.03 -20.07 -22.37
C GLU A 358 17.03 -19.36 -21.44
N ASP A 359 16.30 -20.15 -20.66
CA ASP A 359 15.51 -19.62 -19.55
C ASP A 359 16.42 -19.34 -18.35
N VAL A 360 16.41 -18.08 -17.89
CA VAL A 360 17.22 -17.61 -16.76
C VAL A 360 16.36 -17.28 -15.54
N LEU A 361 15.08 -17.66 -15.53
CA LEU A 361 14.18 -17.34 -14.42
C LEU A 361 14.71 -17.85 -13.07
N ASP A 362 15.23 -19.07 -13.02
CA ASP A 362 15.70 -19.71 -11.78
C ASP A 362 16.89 -18.98 -11.11
N ILE A 363 17.64 -18.15 -11.86
CA ILE A 363 18.74 -17.35 -11.28
C ILE A 363 18.28 -15.97 -10.81
N LEU A 364 17.03 -15.58 -11.08
CA LEU A 364 16.42 -14.33 -10.65
C LEU A 364 15.67 -14.56 -9.34
N SER A 365 16.40 -14.78 -8.24
CA SER A 365 15.81 -15.05 -6.91
C SER A 365 14.77 -14.01 -6.45
N TRP A 366 14.85 -12.78 -6.96
CA TRP A 366 13.92 -11.69 -6.68
C TRP A 366 12.61 -11.72 -7.49
N ALA A 367 12.51 -12.57 -8.50
CA ALA A 367 11.29 -12.76 -9.26
C ALA A 367 10.43 -13.84 -8.61
N THR A 368 9.31 -13.44 -8.01
CA THR A 368 8.35 -14.38 -7.42
C THR A 368 7.32 -14.76 -8.47
N VAL A 369 7.20 -16.04 -8.84
CA VAL A 369 6.19 -16.53 -9.79
C VAL A 369 5.69 -17.92 -9.40
N ASP A 370 4.43 -18.22 -9.73
CA ASP A 370 3.86 -19.57 -9.63
C ASP A 370 3.85 -20.25 -10.99
N ASN A 371 4.86 -21.07 -11.25
CA ASN A 371 4.96 -21.87 -12.48
C ASN A 371 4.36 -23.28 -12.34
N THR A 372 3.57 -23.52 -11.29
CA THR A 372 2.88 -24.80 -11.05
C THR A 372 1.42 -24.76 -11.46
N ASP A 373 0.76 -23.60 -11.38
CA ASP A 373 -0.61 -23.40 -11.83
C ASP A 373 -0.66 -22.76 -13.25
N PRO A 374 -1.19 -23.44 -14.27
CA PRO A 374 -1.39 -22.83 -15.59
C PRO A 374 -2.28 -21.58 -15.54
N LYS A 375 -3.21 -21.46 -14.57
CA LYS A 375 -4.06 -20.27 -14.43
C LYS A 375 -3.28 -19.02 -14.09
N ALA A 376 -2.16 -19.14 -13.38
CA ALA A 376 -1.27 -18.01 -13.10
C ALA A 376 -0.52 -17.55 -14.37
N GLY A 377 -0.42 -18.41 -15.38
CA GLY A 377 0.29 -18.18 -16.65
C GLY A 377 1.78 -18.50 -16.53
N PHE A 378 2.25 -19.52 -17.24
CA PHE A 378 3.66 -19.93 -17.16
C PHE A 378 4.60 -18.79 -17.55
N THR A 379 5.62 -18.59 -16.73
CA THR A 379 6.56 -17.48 -16.82
C THR A 379 7.96 -17.97 -17.05
N TYR A 380 8.70 -17.22 -17.87
CA TYR A 380 10.09 -17.49 -18.23
C TYR A 380 10.84 -16.17 -18.24
N ALA A 381 12.16 -16.21 -18.12
CA ALA A 381 13.01 -15.03 -18.29
C ALA A 381 14.13 -15.30 -19.28
N CYS A 382 14.52 -14.29 -20.02
CA CYS A 382 15.60 -14.36 -21.00
C CYS A 382 16.66 -13.32 -20.68
N ALA A 383 17.92 -13.73 -20.68
CA ALA A 383 19.05 -12.81 -20.64
C ALA A 383 19.06 -11.93 -21.90
N VAL A 384 19.58 -10.71 -21.76
CA VAL A 384 19.55 -9.72 -22.83
C VAL A 384 20.95 -9.49 -23.41
N GLY A 385 21.09 -9.85 -24.68
CA GLY A 385 22.25 -9.57 -25.52
C GLY A 385 21.92 -9.89 -26.97
N ARG A 386 22.78 -9.47 -27.92
CA ARG A 386 22.42 -9.42 -29.34
C ARG A 386 22.02 -10.77 -29.96
N ASP A 387 22.48 -11.87 -29.35
CA ASP A 387 22.27 -13.22 -29.84
C ASP A 387 21.39 -14.10 -28.94
N TYR A 388 20.79 -13.60 -27.85
CA TYR A 388 19.99 -14.45 -26.93
C TYR A 388 18.56 -14.72 -27.43
N MET A 389 17.97 -13.75 -28.13
CA MET A 389 16.64 -13.87 -28.72
C MET A 389 16.71 -14.71 -30.00
N VAL A 390 15.92 -15.79 -30.04
CA VAL A 390 15.74 -16.67 -31.22
C VAL A 390 14.68 -16.11 -32.15
N ASP A 391 13.58 -15.61 -31.57
CA ASP A 391 12.49 -14.97 -32.31
C ASP A 391 12.98 -13.66 -32.94
N GLU A 392 12.73 -13.50 -34.24
CA GLU A 392 13.25 -12.37 -35.02
C GLU A 392 12.65 -11.04 -34.57
N THR A 393 11.37 -11.02 -34.23
CA THR A 393 10.67 -9.83 -33.72
C THR A 393 11.23 -9.40 -32.38
N MET A 394 11.37 -10.32 -31.44
CA MET A 394 11.98 -10.00 -30.14
C MET A 394 13.44 -9.58 -30.27
N ARG A 395 14.21 -10.21 -31.16
CA ARG A 395 15.61 -9.85 -31.40
C ARG A 395 15.75 -8.43 -31.93
N GLU A 396 14.92 -8.01 -32.89
CA GLU A 396 14.95 -6.65 -33.42
C GLU A 396 14.60 -5.61 -32.34
N ILE A 397 13.48 -5.82 -31.63
CA ILE A 397 13.02 -4.92 -30.56
C ILE A 397 14.09 -4.76 -29.47
N VAL A 398 14.63 -5.88 -28.97
CA VAL A 398 15.62 -5.88 -27.90
C VAL A 398 16.92 -5.20 -28.34
N ASN A 399 17.38 -5.46 -29.56
CA ASN A 399 18.60 -4.83 -30.08
C ASN A 399 18.45 -3.32 -30.24
N ASN A 400 17.31 -2.86 -30.76
CA ASN A 400 17.03 -1.43 -30.87
C ASN A 400 16.97 -0.77 -29.48
N ALA A 401 16.30 -1.41 -28.51
CA ALA A 401 16.24 -0.91 -27.14
C ALA A 401 17.62 -0.83 -26.47
N LEU A 402 18.50 -1.80 -26.71
CA LEU A 402 19.89 -1.78 -26.23
C LEU A 402 20.71 -0.66 -26.87
N ASP A 403 20.60 -0.49 -28.19
CA ASP A 403 21.32 0.53 -28.94
C ASP A 403 20.91 1.95 -28.48
N GLU A 404 19.61 2.18 -28.29
CA GLU A 404 19.08 3.44 -27.74
C GLU A 404 19.58 3.73 -26.32
N ASN A 405 19.79 2.68 -25.51
CA ASN A 405 20.32 2.81 -24.14
C ASN A 405 21.86 2.76 -24.08
N SER A 406 22.54 2.71 -25.23
CA SER A 406 24.01 2.62 -25.33
C SER A 406 24.60 1.41 -24.59
N LEU A 407 23.90 0.27 -24.63
CA LEU A 407 24.34 -1.00 -24.05
C LEU A 407 24.74 -1.97 -25.17
N VAL A 408 25.79 -2.76 -24.92
CA VAL A 408 26.32 -3.72 -25.91
C VAL A 408 25.92 -5.16 -25.57
N GLU A 409 26.15 -5.59 -24.32
CA GLU A 409 25.74 -6.90 -23.79
C GLU A 409 25.55 -6.83 -22.27
N VAL A 410 24.56 -7.54 -21.72
CA VAL A 410 24.41 -7.79 -20.28
C VAL A 410 24.47 -9.30 -20.03
N PRO A 411 25.61 -9.85 -19.57
CA PRO A 411 25.74 -11.28 -19.34
C PRO A 411 24.81 -11.79 -18.23
N SER A 412 24.34 -13.05 -18.34
CA SER A 412 23.52 -13.71 -17.31
C SER A 412 24.17 -13.74 -15.93
N PHE A 413 25.50 -13.79 -15.86
CA PHE A 413 26.24 -13.69 -14.60
C PHE A 413 25.98 -12.36 -13.85
N ARG A 414 25.80 -11.24 -14.56
CA ARG A 414 25.45 -9.95 -13.93
C ARG A 414 24.02 -9.94 -13.41
N LEU A 415 23.12 -10.74 -14.00
CA LEU A 415 21.76 -10.91 -13.49
C LEU A 415 21.76 -11.64 -12.13
N ALA A 416 22.59 -12.68 -11.99
CA ALA A 416 22.73 -13.43 -10.74
C ALA A 416 23.41 -12.64 -9.62
N GLU A 417 24.34 -11.73 -9.95
CA GLU A 417 25.01 -10.87 -8.96
C GLU A 417 24.21 -9.63 -8.57
N ALA A 418 23.25 -9.18 -9.42
CA ALA A 418 22.55 -7.92 -9.25
C ALA A 418 21.72 -7.85 -7.97
N VAL A 419 21.17 -8.98 -7.53
CA VAL A 419 20.57 -9.16 -6.20
C VAL A 419 20.75 -10.62 -5.82
N LYS A 420 21.83 -10.95 -5.09
CA LYS A 420 21.82 -12.20 -4.31
C LYS A 420 20.87 -11.94 -3.14
N MET A 421 19.63 -12.42 -3.25
CA MET A 421 18.74 -12.44 -2.10
C MET A 421 19.46 -13.12 -0.94
N PRO A 422 19.39 -12.56 0.29
CA PRO A 422 19.94 -13.21 1.45
C PRO A 422 19.53 -14.68 1.50
N ASP A 423 20.49 -15.60 1.68
CA ASP A 423 20.18 -17.02 1.79
C ASP A 423 19.22 -17.22 2.99
N GLY A 424 18.00 -17.68 2.72
CA GLY A 424 16.93 -17.75 3.73
C GLY A 424 15.56 -18.04 3.13
N CYS A 425 14.53 -17.87 3.94
CA CYS A 425 13.15 -18.19 3.63
C CYS A 425 12.31 -16.93 3.46
N TYR A 426 11.47 -16.94 2.43
CA TYR A 426 10.55 -15.90 2.04
C TYR A 426 9.13 -16.45 2.13
N LEU A 427 8.47 -16.22 3.26
CA LEU A 427 7.23 -16.89 3.61
C LEU A 427 6.05 -15.93 3.49
N ASP A 428 5.11 -16.20 2.59
CA ASP A 428 3.83 -15.49 2.56
C ASP A 428 2.93 -15.99 3.69
N VAL A 429 2.85 -15.21 4.78
CA VAL A 429 2.16 -15.63 6.01
C VAL A 429 0.64 -15.52 5.93
N VAL A 430 0.09 -15.12 4.77
CA VAL A 430 -1.35 -15.01 4.58
C VAL A 430 -1.86 -15.79 3.36
N ALA A 431 -0.99 -16.43 2.58
CA ALA A 431 -1.34 -17.18 1.36
C ALA A 431 -2.50 -18.19 1.55
N ASN A 432 -2.59 -18.81 2.73
CA ASN A 432 -3.62 -19.80 3.06
C ASN A 432 -4.79 -19.24 3.88
N ALA A 433 -4.98 -17.93 3.97
CA ALA A 433 -6.07 -17.33 4.77
C ALA A 433 -7.47 -17.87 4.36
N PRO A 434 -8.38 -18.14 5.31
CA PRO A 434 -8.27 -17.94 6.76
C PRO A 434 -7.47 -19.03 7.49
N SER A 435 -7.08 -20.09 6.79
CA SER A 435 -6.31 -21.24 7.31
C SER A 435 -4.81 -21.04 7.38
N ALA A 436 -4.31 -19.82 7.21
CA ALA A 436 -2.90 -19.53 7.37
C ALA A 436 -2.46 -19.77 8.83
N PRO A 437 -1.31 -20.43 9.08
CA PRO A 437 -0.79 -20.62 10.43
C PRO A 437 -0.32 -19.29 11.03
N LEU A 438 -0.35 -19.19 12.37
CA LEU A 438 0.27 -18.11 13.11
C LEU A 438 1.79 -18.24 13.00
N VAL A 439 2.46 -17.19 12.53
CA VAL A 439 3.93 -17.15 12.38
C VAL A 439 4.49 -16.06 13.29
N VAL A 440 5.44 -16.42 14.17
CA VAL A 440 6.17 -15.48 15.02
C VAL A 440 7.65 -15.82 15.06
N ASN A 441 8.50 -14.80 15.25
CA ASN A 441 9.94 -15.01 15.38
C ASN A 441 10.29 -15.73 16.70
N SER A 442 11.57 -16.04 16.90
CA SER A 442 12.06 -16.71 18.11
C SER A 442 11.81 -15.93 19.42
N SER A 443 11.51 -14.64 19.34
CA SER A 443 11.13 -13.78 20.48
C SER A 443 9.61 -13.66 20.67
N LEU A 444 8.83 -14.50 19.96
CA LEU A 444 7.36 -14.51 19.99
C LEU A 444 6.72 -13.19 19.50
N GLN A 445 7.44 -12.45 18.66
CA GLN A 445 6.94 -11.25 18.00
C GLN A 445 6.54 -11.56 16.56
N PHE A 446 5.49 -10.88 16.10
CA PHE A 446 5.08 -10.94 14.70
C PHE A 446 6.20 -10.41 13.79
N PRO A 447 6.62 -11.17 12.76
CA PRO A 447 7.65 -10.73 11.85
C PRO A 447 7.18 -9.55 10.99
N THR A 448 8.13 -8.68 10.64
CA THR A 448 7.93 -7.56 9.71
C THR A 448 8.20 -8.01 8.27
N PRO A 449 7.26 -7.76 7.35
CA PRO A 449 7.39 -8.09 5.94
C PRO A 449 8.39 -7.29 5.19
N ILE A 450 8.83 -7.91 4.10
CA ILE A 450 9.88 -7.41 3.25
C ILE A 450 9.32 -6.43 2.22
N GLY A 451 9.07 -5.21 2.71
CA GLY A 451 8.69 -4.07 1.89
C GLY A 451 7.18 -3.82 1.83
N ALA A 452 6.84 -2.65 1.29
CA ALA A 452 5.48 -2.16 1.21
C ALA A 452 4.56 -3.11 0.42
N LYS A 453 3.33 -3.30 0.92
CA LYS A 453 2.28 -4.10 0.28
C LYS A 453 2.63 -5.59 0.08
N THR A 454 3.59 -6.10 0.84
CA THR A 454 3.89 -7.54 0.84
C THR A 454 3.37 -8.19 2.11
N THR A 455 3.01 -9.45 2.01
CA THR A 455 2.68 -10.34 3.14
C THR A 455 3.82 -11.33 3.40
N GLN A 456 4.92 -11.20 2.65
CA GLN A 456 6.08 -12.05 2.74
C GLN A 456 6.99 -11.61 3.88
N VAL A 457 7.39 -12.54 4.73
CA VAL A 457 8.37 -12.31 5.80
C VAL A 457 9.66 -13.04 5.47
N PHE A 458 10.78 -12.49 5.94
CA PHE A 458 12.10 -13.10 5.76
C PHE A 458 12.62 -13.71 7.06
N PHE A 459 13.13 -14.94 6.96
CA PHE A 459 13.94 -15.60 7.98
C PHE A 459 15.26 -16.04 7.36
N ALA A 460 16.39 -15.78 8.00
CA ALA A 460 17.69 -16.19 7.46
C ALA A 460 17.82 -17.72 7.42
N GLN A 461 18.64 -18.25 6.51
CA GLN A 461 18.88 -19.70 6.46
C GLN A 461 19.43 -20.19 7.79
N GLY A 462 18.81 -21.24 8.34
CA GLY A 462 19.11 -21.78 9.67
C GLY A 462 18.52 -20.99 10.83
N GLU A 463 17.80 -19.90 10.58
CA GLU A 463 17.01 -19.20 11.60
C GLU A 463 15.82 -20.04 12.03
N THR A 464 15.50 -19.97 13.33
CA THR A 464 14.34 -20.65 13.91
C THR A 464 13.24 -19.66 14.25
N PHE A 465 12.00 -20.04 13.98
CA PHE A 465 10.79 -19.28 14.28
C PHE A 465 9.68 -20.23 14.71
N TYR A 466 8.55 -19.73 15.18
CA TYR A 466 7.42 -20.56 15.61
C TYR A 466 6.28 -20.48 14.59
N ILE A 467 5.67 -21.64 14.35
CA ILE A 467 4.42 -21.78 13.61
C ILE A 467 3.41 -22.49 14.50
N GLY A 468 2.15 -22.06 14.46
CA GLY A 468 1.11 -22.72 15.24
C GLY A 468 -0.30 -22.41 14.79
N CYS A 469 -1.23 -23.21 15.29
CA CYS A 469 -2.67 -23.04 15.06
C CYS A 469 -3.36 -22.80 16.40
N PRO A 470 -3.55 -21.53 16.83
CA PRO A 470 -4.30 -21.22 18.03
C PRO A 470 -5.67 -21.93 18.05
N GLY A 471 -6.10 -22.44 19.20
CA GLY A 471 -7.51 -22.79 19.44
C GLY A 471 -7.86 -24.19 19.89
N GLY A 472 -6.95 -24.83 20.62
CA GLY A 472 -7.21 -26.10 21.29
C GLY A 472 -7.17 -27.30 20.34
N SER A 473 -7.65 -28.45 20.83
CA SER A 473 -7.39 -29.78 20.23
C SER A 473 -7.95 -30.04 18.82
N PHE A 474 -8.65 -29.07 18.22
CA PHE A 474 -9.32 -29.20 16.93
C PHE A 474 -8.74 -28.29 15.84
N ASN A 475 -7.86 -27.36 16.21
CA ASN A 475 -7.08 -26.58 15.27
C ASN A 475 -5.62 -26.97 15.43
N TYR A 476 -5.05 -27.67 14.45
CA TYR A 476 -3.68 -28.16 14.56
C TYR A 476 -2.96 -28.04 13.22
N LEU A 477 -1.65 -27.90 13.32
CA LEU A 477 -0.74 -27.95 12.19
C LEU A 477 -0.55 -29.42 11.77
N LEU A 478 -0.72 -29.73 10.49
CA LEU A 478 -0.46 -31.08 9.94
C LEU A 478 1.00 -31.56 10.15
N LEU A 479 1.92 -30.65 10.49
CA LEU A 479 3.36 -30.88 10.66
C LEU A 479 3.85 -30.91 12.12
N ALA A 480 2.91 -31.01 13.07
CA ALA A 480 3.05 -30.84 14.53
C ALA A 480 2.97 -29.37 14.97
N ASP A 481 2.02 -29.08 15.84
CA ASP A 481 1.65 -27.74 16.30
C ASP A 481 2.60 -27.23 17.40
N GLY A 482 3.00 -25.95 17.29
CA GLY A 482 3.79 -25.23 18.29
C GLY A 482 5.27 -25.59 18.42
N GLU A 483 5.83 -26.35 17.47
CA GLU A 483 7.28 -26.58 17.42
C GLU A 483 8.02 -25.46 16.69
N PRO A 484 9.28 -25.16 17.06
CA PRO A 484 10.11 -24.28 16.27
C PRO A 484 10.31 -24.85 14.87
N ALA A 485 10.01 -24.05 13.86
CA ALA A 485 10.36 -24.27 12.47
C ALA A 485 11.78 -23.74 12.22
N LEU A 486 12.55 -24.51 11.45
CA LEU A 486 13.86 -24.13 10.93
C LEU A 486 13.70 -23.69 9.48
N CYS A 487 14.19 -22.49 9.17
CA CYS A 487 14.28 -22.02 7.80
C CYS A 487 15.41 -22.73 7.04
N HIS A 488 15.10 -23.24 5.84
CA HIS A 488 16.12 -23.73 4.90
C HIS A 488 16.37 -22.70 3.80
N GLN A 489 15.53 -22.66 2.78
CA GLN A 489 15.68 -21.79 1.62
C GLN A 489 14.33 -21.58 0.92
N ASP A 490 14.12 -20.40 0.35
CA ASP A 490 12.92 -20.01 -0.39
C ASP A 490 11.65 -20.21 0.46
N THR A 491 10.76 -21.13 0.12
CA THR A 491 9.56 -21.43 0.93
C THR A 491 9.73 -22.63 1.86
N THR A 492 10.91 -23.26 1.89
CA THR A 492 11.08 -24.56 2.53
C THR A 492 11.48 -24.46 3.99
N ILE A 493 10.78 -25.20 4.83
CA ILE A 493 10.95 -25.21 6.28
C ILE A 493 10.95 -26.65 6.81
N SER A 494 11.42 -26.86 8.03
CA SER A 494 11.23 -28.13 8.74
C SER A 494 10.98 -27.89 10.22
N THR A 495 10.14 -28.69 10.87
CA THR A 495 10.05 -28.66 12.34
C THR A 495 11.18 -29.45 12.98
N ILE A 496 11.66 -29.01 14.14
CA ILE A 496 12.83 -29.61 14.80
C ILE A 496 12.63 -31.11 15.11
N LYS A 497 11.42 -31.58 15.48
CA LYS A 497 11.20 -32.99 15.81
C LYS A 497 10.89 -33.86 14.59
N SER A 498 10.14 -33.36 13.61
CA SER A 498 9.82 -34.16 12.41
C SER A 498 11.03 -34.29 11.48
N GLN A 499 11.87 -33.24 11.41
CA GLN A 499 12.95 -33.07 10.43
C GLN A 499 12.48 -33.21 8.97
N GLN A 500 11.17 -33.22 8.74
CA GLN A 500 10.59 -33.29 7.41
C GLN A 500 10.67 -31.90 6.79
N ILE A 501 11.33 -31.81 5.64
CA ILE A 501 11.35 -30.58 4.84
C ILE A 501 10.05 -30.51 4.07
N VAL A 502 9.35 -29.39 4.19
CA VAL A 502 8.07 -29.11 3.57
C VAL A 502 8.06 -27.70 2.99
N ASP A 503 7.23 -27.50 1.98
CA ASP A 503 6.92 -26.17 1.48
C ASP A 503 5.94 -25.49 2.44
N PHE A 504 6.26 -24.28 2.88
CA PHE A 504 5.41 -23.48 3.76
C PHE A 504 4.01 -23.24 3.19
N ASN A 505 3.87 -23.17 1.86
CA ASN A 505 2.57 -22.98 1.20
C ASN A 505 1.63 -24.18 1.40
N GLN A 506 2.17 -25.35 1.78
CA GLN A 506 1.37 -26.54 2.11
C GLN A 506 1.00 -26.61 3.60
N VAL A 507 1.41 -25.62 4.39
CA VAL A 507 1.16 -25.54 5.83
C VAL A 507 -0.11 -24.72 6.05
N TYR A 508 -1.12 -25.36 6.62
CA TYR A 508 -2.39 -24.73 6.94
C TYR A 508 -2.98 -25.31 8.23
N CYS A 509 -3.78 -24.48 8.89
CA CYS A 509 -4.61 -24.84 10.03
C CYS A 509 -5.92 -25.48 9.56
N THR A 510 -6.37 -26.53 10.25
CA THR A 510 -7.51 -27.36 9.86
C THR A 510 -8.89 -26.73 10.05
N LEU A 511 -8.97 -25.40 10.27
CA LEU A 511 -10.13 -24.62 10.71
C LEU A 511 -11.49 -25.34 10.69
N ASP A 512 -12.00 -25.68 11.87
CA ASP A 512 -13.43 -25.69 12.09
C ASP A 512 -13.85 -24.24 12.38
N GLN A 513 -14.55 -23.60 11.43
CA GLN A 513 -15.07 -22.22 11.54
C GLN A 513 -15.98 -21.99 12.77
N ARG A 514 -16.29 -23.02 13.55
CA ARG A 514 -17.13 -22.96 14.76
C ARG A 514 -16.33 -22.93 16.07
N LEU A 515 -15.03 -23.20 16.03
CA LEU A 515 -14.16 -23.26 17.20
C LEU A 515 -13.03 -22.25 17.02
N ARG A 516 -13.34 -20.97 17.27
CA ARG A 516 -12.31 -19.92 17.37
C ARG A 516 -11.49 -20.13 18.64
N PRO A 517 -10.22 -19.72 18.64
CA PRO A 517 -9.30 -20.07 19.71
C PRO A 517 -9.71 -19.55 21.08
N ASP A 518 -9.36 -20.29 22.14
CA ASP A 518 -9.33 -19.73 23.49
C ASP A 518 -8.41 -18.50 23.47
N LEU A 519 -9.00 -17.30 23.47
CA LEU A 519 -8.30 -16.07 23.78
C LEU A 519 -7.88 -16.19 25.24
N PHE A 520 -6.57 -16.23 25.48
CA PHE A 520 -6.06 -16.25 26.84
C PHE A 520 -5.79 -14.81 27.29
N GLU A 521 -5.94 -14.56 28.57
CA GLU A 521 -5.71 -13.26 29.18
C GLU A 521 -4.61 -13.40 30.22
N GLN A 522 -3.59 -12.55 30.12
CA GLN A 522 -2.64 -12.35 31.20
C GLN A 522 -2.79 -10.92 31.74
N VAL A 523 -3.45 -10.81 32.90
CA VAL A 523 -3.41 -9.58 33.71
C VAL A 523 -2.00 -9.51 34.30
N SER A 524 -1.24 -8.47 33.98
CA SER A 524 0.04 -8.22 34.66
C SER A 524 -0.22 -7.65 36.06
N ASP A 525 0.67 -7.95 37.00
CA ASP A 525 0.75 -7.23 38.28
C ASP A 525 1.28 -5.79 38.08
N ASP A 526 1.80 -5.47 36.89
CA ASP A 526 2.24 -4.13 36.51
C ASP A 526 1.04 -3.18 36.34
N GLY A 527 1.08 -2.08 37.07
CA GLY A 527 0.16 -0.96 36.87
C GLY A 527 0.49 -0.15 35.61
N CYS A 528 -0.51 0.55 35.09
CA CYS A 528 -0.35 1.66 34.18
C CYS A 528 -0.83 2.97 34.84
N GLU A 529 -0.87 4.05 34.07
CA GLU A 529 -1.21 5.39 34.52
C GLU A 529 -2.55 5.42 35.29
N ASN A 530 -2.70 6.36 36.23
CA ASN A 530 -3.91 6.53 37.05
C ASN A 530 -4.37 5.29 37.83
N GLY A 531 -3.45 4.42 38.24
CA GLY A 531 -3.79 3.19 38.97
C GLY A 531 -4.49 2.13 38.10
N GLY A 532 -4.40 2.29 36.77
CA GLY A 532 -4.86 1.31 35.82
C GLY A 532 -4.03 0.03 35.87
N LYS A 533 -4.53 -1.00 35.21
CA LYS A 533 -3.89 -2.31 35.06
C LYS A 533 -3.66 -2.61 33.60
N ILE A 534 -2.58 -3.34 33.32
CA ILE A 534 -2.26 -3.82 31.97
C ILE A 534 -2.85 -5.21 31.78
N GLN A 535 -3.66 -5.35 30.73
CA GLN A 535 -4.12 -6.62 30.18
C GLN A 535 -3.42 -6.87 28.85
N SER A 536 -2.80 -8.04 28.69
CA SER A 536 -2.28 -8.49 27.40
C SER A 536 -3.34 -9.32 26.67
N VAL A 537 -3.51 -9.10 25.36
CA VAL A 537 -4.44 -9.82 24.48
C VAL A 537 -3.65 -10.50 23.35
N GLY A 538 -3.96 -11.76 23.08
CA GLY A 538 -3.15 -12.60 22.21
C GLY A 538 -3.53 -14.08 22.28
N TYR A 539 -2.60 -14.94 21.89
CA TYR A 539 -2.80 -16.39 21.84
C TYR A 539 -1.69 -17.15 22.57
N SER A 540 -1.97 -18.40 22.92
CA SER A 540 -0.95 -19.34 23.39
C SER A 540 -0.61 -20.34 22.28
N ILE A 541 0.67 -20.54 22.00
CA ILE A 541 1.20 -21.60 21.14
C ILE A 541 2.11 -22.47 22.01
N ASP A 542 1.76 -23.74 22.26
CA ASP A 542 2.54 -24.67 23.11
C ASP A 542 3.01 -24.03 24.43
N ASP A 543 2.06 -23.48 25.19
CA ASP A 543 2.27 -22.72 26.45
C ASP A 543 3.14 -21.44 26.33
N GLN A 544 3.51 -21.02 25.12
CA GLN A 544 4.16 -19.73 24.86
C GLN A 544 3.13 -18.64 24.53
N TRP A 545 3.23 -17.51 25.21
CA TRP A 545 2.33 -16.37 25.02
C TRP A 545 2.78 -15.49 23.85
N VAL A 546 1.89 -15.31 22.87
CA VAL A 546 2.05 -14.43 21.72
C VAL A 546 1.09 -13.25 21.86
N GLU A 547 1.64 -12.08 22.12
CA GLU A 547 0.87 -10.86 22.34
C GLU A 547 0.54 -10.14 21.02
N THR A 548 -0.73 -9.81 20.82
CA THR A 548 -1.19 -8.97 19.70
C THR A 548 -1.24 -7.49 20.09
N TYR A 549 -1.83 -7.18 21.25
CA TYR A 549 -1.91 -5.81 21.78
C TYR A 549 -2.08 -5.82 23.31
N LYS A 550 -1.87 -4.65 23.93
CA LYS A 550 -2.09 -4.42 25.38
C LYS A 550 -3.22 -3.42 25.60
N ILE A 551 -4.02 -3.63 26.63
CA ILE A 551 -5.02 -2.68 27.13
C ILE A 551 -4.58 -2.17 28.50
N CYS A 552 -4.51 -0.86 28.66
CA CYS A 552 -4.47 -0.21 29.97
C CYS A 552 -5.89 0.19 30.35
N TYR A 553 -6.43 -0.45 31.39
CA TYR A 553 -7.80 -0.24 31.85
C TYR A 553 -7.84 0.17 33.31
N ASN A 554 -8.81 1.01 33.68
CA ASN A 554 -9.08 1.37 35.06
C ASN A 554 -10.24 0.51 35.60
N PRO A 555 -9.96 -0.47 36.48
CA PRO A 555 -11.01 -1.32 37.05
C PRO A 555 -12.00 -0.56 37.94
N SER A 556 -11.58 0.57 38.53
CA SER A 556 -12.43 1.34 39.45
C SER A 556 -13.49 2.19 38.76
N GLU A 557 -13.28 2.52 37.49
CA GLU A 557 -14.19 3.31 36.66
C GLU A 557 -14.83 2.50 35.53
N MET A 558 -14.39 1.24 35.33
CA MET A 558 -14.71 0.46 34.14
C MET A 558 -14.41 1.26 32.85
N SER A 559 -13.23 1.88 32.77
CA SER A 559 -12.81 2.72 31.64
C SER A 559 -11.51 2.20 31.01
N ILE A 560 -11.35 2.46 29.71
CA ILE A 560 -10.13 2.13 28.95
C ILE A 560 -9.30 3.39 28.78
N LEU A 561 -8.08 3.40 29.31
CA LEU A 561 -7.16 4.52 29.16
C LEU A 561 -6.53 4.50 27.77
N TYR A 562 -5.98 3.35 27.36
CA TYR A 562 -5.49 3.14 26.00
C TYR A 562 -5.31 1.67 25.65
N VAL A 563 -5.23 1.39 24.35
CA VAL A 563 -4.75 0.17 23.74
C VAL A 563 -3.42 0.47 23.05
N LYS A 564 -2.37 -0.31 23.30
CA LYS A 564 -1.04 -0.22 22.67
C LYS A 564 -0.82 -1.41 21.75
N TYR A 565 -0.41 -1.16 20.51
CA TYR A 565 0.01 -2.18 19.55
C TYR A 565 1.11 -1.66 18.62
N VAL A 566 1.74 -2.58 17.90
CA VAL A 566 2.76 -2.28 16.89
C VAL A 566 2.21 -2.67 15.51
N THR A 567 2.45 -1.81 14.52
CA THR A 567 2.06 -2.03 13.12
C THR A 567 3.14 -1.49 12.19
N ASN A 568 3.15 -1.95 10.95
CA ASN A 568 3.99 -1.41 9.88
C ASN A 568 3.17 -1.36 8.56
N GLN A 569 3.81 -1.42 7.40
CA GLN A 569 3.27 -1.02 6.09
C GLN A 569 2.29 -2.06 5.49
N TRP A 570 0.99 -1.95 5.76
CA TRP A 570 0.03 -3.01 5.42
C TRP A 570 -1.16 -2.55 4.56
N MET A 571 -1.19 -2.85 3.26
CA MET A 571 -2.45 -3.00 2.50
C MET A 571 -2.26 -3.80 1.19
N ASP A 572 -3.11 -4.81 0.94
CA ASP A 572 -4.38 -4.68 0.18
C ASP A 572 -5.04 -6.08 -0.01
N ASP A 573 -4.23 -7.16 -0.02
CA ASP A 573 -4.67 -8.50 -0.43
C ASP A 573 -5.51 -9.27 0.62
N LEU A 574 -5.83 -8.66 1.77
CA LEU A 574 -6.70 -9.25 2.79
C LEU A 574 -7.97 -8.44 3.07
N LYS A 575 -8.34 -7.46 2.23
CA LYS A 575 -9.66 -6.80 2.35
C LYS A 575 -10.84 -7.77 2.21
N ASP A 576 -10.61 -8.92 1.56
CA ASP A 576 -11.62 -9.97 1.41
C ASP A 576 -11.78 -10.84 2.68
N TYR A 577 -10.87 -10.74 3.65
CA TYR A 577 -11.07 -11.29 4.99
C TYR A 577 -11.68 -10.22 5.89
N ASP A 578 -12.97 -10.01 5.72
CA ASP A 578 -13.85 -9.48 6.78
C ASP A 578 -14.14 -10.66 7.72
N PRO A 579 -13.58 -10.70 8.94
CA PRO A 579 -14.04 -11.64 9.94
C PRO A 579 -15.50 -11.30 10.23
N ASN A 580 -16.42 -11.92 9.49
CA ASN A 580 -17.87 -11.72 9.52
C ASN A 580 -18.45 -12.03 10.92
N GLU A 581 -18.18 -11.21 11.93
CA GLU A 581 -18.69 -11.40 13.29
C GLU A 581 -19.00 -10.08 14.03
N VAL A 582 -20.11 -10.16 14.77
CA VAL A 582 -20.56 -9.17 15.74
C VAL A 582 -19.52 -9.08 16.87
N PRO A 583 -19.16 -7.89 17.37
CA PRO A 583 -18.26 -7.75 18.53
C PRO A 583 -18.76 -8.60 19.71
N ARG A 584 -17.84 -9.27 20.41
CA ARG A 584 -18.18 -10.13 21.55
C ARG A 584 -17.43 -9.69 22.81
N VAL A 585 -17.98 -9.99 23.98
CA VAL A 585 -17.26 -9.86 25.24
C VAL A 585 -16.35 -11.08 25.36
N TRP A 586 -15.05 -10.90 25.13
CA TRP A 586 -14.05 -11.93 25.34
C TRP A 586 -13.20 -11.65 26.58
N SER A 587 -12.88 -10.37 26.79
CA SER A 587 -12.14 -9.93 27.96
C SER A 587 -12.92 -10.12 29.27
N GLY A 588 -12.28 -10.70 30.27
CA GLY A 588 -12.72 -10.70 31.67
C GLY A 588 -12.65 -9.32 32.34
N ILE A 589 -12.18 -8.30 31.62
CA ILE A 589 -12.06 -6.89 32.09
C ILE A 589 -13.41 -6.35 32.56
N PHE A 590 -14.48 -6.70 31.85
CA PHE A 590 -15.83 -6.29 32.19
C PHE A 590 -16.68 -7.55 32.33
N GLN A 591 -17.38 -7.70 33.46
CA GLN A 591 -18.23 -8.87 33.73
C GLN A 591 -19.29 -9.08 32.62
N ASN A 592 -19.95 -10.24 32.62
CA ASN A 592 -20.91 -10.76 31.62
C ASN A 592 -22.10 -9.85 31.22
N ASP A 593 -22.14 -8.58 31.62
CA ASP A 593 -23.24 -7.64 31.39
C ASP A 593 -22.93 -6.57 30.30
N LEU A 594 -21.71 -6.48 29.75
CA LEU A 594 -21.40 -5.45 28.72
C LEU A 594 -22.30 -5.54 27.49
N GLU A 595 -22.54 -6.75 26.98
CA GLU A 595 -23.42 -6.97 25.85
C GLU A 595 -24.85 -6.49 26.17
N GLN A 596 -25.33 -6.75 27.39
CA GLN A 596 -26.62 -6.25 27.86
C GLN A 596 -26.62 -4.72 28.01
N ILE A 597 -25.53 -4.13 28.49
CA ILE A 597 -25.39 -2.67 28.64
C ILE A 597 -25.44 -2.00 27.27
N TYR A 598 -24.71 -2.52 26.26
CA TYR A 598 -24.71 -1.98 24.90
C TYR A 598 -26.11 -2.06 24.27
N ASN A 599 -26.83 -3.15 24.50
CA ASN A 599 -28.23 -3.30 24.06
C ASN A 599 -29.23 -2.42 24.83
N THR A 600 -28.81 -1.76 25.92
CA THR A 600 -29.68 -0.93 26.78
C THR A 600 -29.15 0.50 26.95
N ILE A 601 -28.31 0.99 26.03
CA ILE A 601 -27.73 2.35 26.10
C ILE A 601 -28.82 3.43 26.16
N GLN A 602 -29.81 3.38 25.24
CA GLN A 602 -30.86 4.39 25.18
C GLN A 602 -31.63 4.55 26.51
N PRO A 603 -32.24 3.49 27.08
CA PRO A 603 -32.97 3.64 28.34
C PRO A 603 -32.06 4.06 29.51
N ARG A 604 -30.77 3.71 29.49
CA ARG A 604 -29.81 4.16 30.52
C ARG A 604 -29.56 5.66 30.44
N ILE A 605 -29.37 6.21 29.24
CA ILE A 605 -29.20 7.66 29.03
C ILE A 605 -30.48 8.42 29.39
N GLU A 606 -31.64 7.90 29.00
CA GLU A 606 -32.94 8.51 29.33
C GLU A 606 -33.19 8.57 30.85
N ASN A 607 -32.72 7.57 31.61
CA ASN A 607 -32.79 7.57 33.08
C ASN A 607 -31.95 8.67 33.74
N LEU A 608 -30.95 9.22 33.03
CA LEU A 608 -30.18 10.38 33.47
C LEU A 608 -30.90 11.72 33.24
N GLY A 609 -32.11 11.70 32.64
CA GLY A 609 -32.85 12.91 32.25
C GLY A 609 -32.46 13.47 30.89
N VAL A 610 -31.61 12.76 30.15
CA VAL A 610 -31.13 13.13 28.81
C VAL A 610 -31.99 12.43 27.76
N VAL A 611 -32.86 13.18 27.07
CA VAL A 611 -33.87 12.62 26.15
C VAL A 611 -33.76 13.28 24.77
N GLY A 612 -33.91 12.49 23.71
CA GLY A 612 -33.99 12.99 22.32
C GLY A 612 -32.67 13.05 21.56
N TYR A 613 -31.57 12.58 22.15
CA TYR A 613 -30.25 12.52 21.52
C TYR A 613 -29.96 11.17 20.83
N ILE A 614 -30.60 10.08 21.27
CA ILE A 614 -30.46 8.76 20.63
C ILE A 614 -31.56 8.57 19.60
N THR A 615 -31.18 8.38 18.34
CA THR A 615 -32.05 8.16 17.17
C THR A 615 -31.50 7.03 16.30
N SER A 616 -32.18 6.69 15.19
CA SER A 616 -31.64 5.75 14.21
C SER A 616 -30.34 6.23 13.55
N ASP A 617 -30.16 7.55 13.48
CA ASP A 617 -29.07 8.18 12.71
C ASP A 617 -27.97 8.74 13.64
N SER A 618 -28.25 8.84 14.94
CA SER A 618 -27.31 9.30 15.96
C SER A 618 -27.45 8.44 17.21
N TYR A 619 -26.53 7.52 17.39
CA TYR A 619 -26.50 6.57 18.51
C TYR A 619 -25.05 6.28 18.89
N LEU A 620 -24.86 5.72 20.09
CA LEU A 620 -23.56 5.24 20.54
C LEU A 620 -23.35 3.80 20.09
N ALA A 621 -22.17 3.53 19.56
CA ALA A 621 -21.68 2.20 19.18
C ALA A 621 -20.26 2.00 19.71
N GLY A 622 -19.72 0.79 19.60
CA GLY A 622 -18.32 0.54 19.94
C GLY A 622 -17.39 1.07 18.84
N GLY A 623 -16.51 2.02 19.19
CA GLY A 623 -15.44 2.50 18.32
C GLY A 623 -14.13 1.79 18.65
N PHE A 624 -13.62 0.97 17.74
CA PHE A 624 -12.41 0.17 17.98
C PHE A 624 -11.16 1.03 18.12
N LEU A 625 -10.38 0.81 19.19
CA LEU A 625 -9.11 1.52 19.42
C LEU A 625 -7.94 0.87 18.68
N ALA A 626 -7.93 -0.45 18.56
CA ALA A 626 -7.04 -1.23 17.71
C ALA A 626 -7.85 -1.92 16.60
N PRO A 627 -7.98 -1.33 15.41
CA PRO A 627 -8.82 -1.89 14.35
C PRO A 627 -8.12 -3.05 13.62
N TYR A 628 -8.90 -4.01 13.12
CA TYR A 628 -8.38 -5.25 12.50
C TYR A 628 -7.41 -4.98 11.33
N TYR A 629 -7.63 -3.93 10.55
CA TYR A 629 -6.82 -3.62 9.37
C TYR A 629 -5.41 -3.13 9.70
N ASN A 630 -5.06 -2.93 10.99
CA ASN A 630 -3.69 -2.70 11.44
C ASN A 630 -2.90 -4.00 11.69
N PHE A 631 -3.50 -5.16 11.44
CA PHE A 631 -2.92 -6.45 11.76
C PHE A 631 -2.80 -7.35 10.53
N LEU A 632 -1.63 -8.00 10.43
CA LEU A 632 -1.26 -8.82 9.28
C LEU A 632 -2.02 -10.14 9.22
N SER A 633 -1.92 -10.95 10.27
CA SER A 633 -2.44 -12.33 10.25
C SER A 633 -3.93 -12.40 10.61
N PRO A 634 -4.68 -13.38 10.09
CA PRO A 634 -6.08 -13.62 10.47
C PRO A 634 -6.27 -13.72 11.99
N PHE A 635 -5.35 -14.40 12.69
CA PHE A 635 -5.39 -14.53 14.15
C PHE A 635 -5.30 -13.18 14.85
N GLN A 636 -4.37 -12.29 14.46
CA GLN A 636 -4.30 -10.97 15.08
C GLN A 636 -5.58 -10.16 14.85
N ARG A 637 -6.15 -10.22 13.64
CA ARG A 637 -7.40 -9.52 13.29
C ARG A 637 -8.56 -9.95 14.17
N ASP A 638 -8.69 -11.25 14.41
CA ASP A 638 -9.73 -11.82 15.27
C ASP A 638 -9.66 -11.26 16.70
N THR A 639 -8.46 -10.96 17.23
CA THR A 639 -8.35 -10.40 18.59
C THR A 639 -9.00 -9.02 18.75
N THR A 640 -9.16 -8.27 17.66
CA THR A 640 -9.62 -6.87 17.73
C THR A 640 -11.11 -6.70 18.02
N PHE A 641 -11.92 -7.75 17.82
CA PHE A 641 -13.38 -7.70 17.96
C PHE A 641 -13.88 -7.88 19.41
N ASP A 642 -12.99 -7.68 20.38
CA ASP A 642 -13.31 -7.65 21.81
C ASP A 642 -13.99 -6.31 22.18
N MET A 643 -15.10 -6.37 22.90
CA MET A 643 -15.80 -5.17 23.38
C MET A 643 -14.93 -4.29 24.29
N ALA A 644 -13.91 -4.82 24.97
CA ALA A 644 -12.96 -3.98 25.72
C ALA A 644 -12.04 -3.14 24.82
N ASN A 645 -11.87 -3.50 23.56
CA ASN A 645 -11.20 -2.68 22.55
C ASN A 645 -12.15 -1.65 21.90
N ALA A 646 -13.45 -1.66 22.25
CA ALA A 646 -14.49 -0.90 21.57
C ALA A 646 -15.27 0.05 22.50
N PRO A 647 -14.62 1.04 23.15
CA PRO A 647 -15.31 2.03 23.97
C PRO A 647 -16.39 2.79 23.18
N LEU A 648 -17.34 3.37 23.92
CA LEU A 648 -18.53 3.97 23.31
C LEU A 648 -18.23 5.29 22.60
N GLN A 649 -18.53 5.31 21.30
CA GLN A 649 -18.36 6.43 20.40
C GLN A 649 -19.68 6.70 19.68
N TRP A 650 -19.95 7.96 19.35
CA TRP A 650 -21.08 8.27 18.47
C TRP A 650 -20.82 7.67 17.08
N ALA A 651 -21.81 6.95 16.54
CA ALA A 651 -21.68 6.26 15.26
C ALA A 651 -21.32 7.24 14.13
N THR A 652 -21.85 8.46 14.15
CA THR A 652 -21.53 9.51 13.18
C THR A 652 -20.09 10.02 13.30
N VAL A 653 -19.54 10.06 14.52
CA VAL A 653 -18.14 10.46 14.78
C VAL A 653 -17.18 9.36 14.33
N THR A 654 -17.55 8.11 14.60
CA THR A 654 -16.82 6.91 14.16
C THR A 654 -16.69 6.90 12.65
N ALA A 655 -17.82 7.01 11.93
CA ALA A 655 -17.86 7.08 10.46
C ALA A 655 -17.41 8.43 9.88
N GLY A 656 -17.07 9.39 10.73
CA GLY A 656 -16.62 10.73 10.37
C GLY A 656 -15.11 10.88 10.46
N ASN A 657 -14.65 11.85 11.24
CA ASN A 657 -13.23 12.21 11.33
C ASN A 657 -12.38 11.15 12.02
N TRP A 658 -12.96 10.23 12.80
CA TRP A 658 -12.21 9.10 13.36
C TRP A 658 -11.77 8.14 12.25
N GLN A 659 -12.70 7.62 11.44
CA GLN A 659 -12.36 6.77 10.29
C GLN A 659 -11.43 7.48 9.30
N ALA A 660 -11.71 8.74 8.96
CA ALA A 660 -10.88 9.50 8.03
C ALA A 660 -9.43 9.67 8.52
N MET A 661 -9.24 9.84 9.83
CA MET A 661 -7.90 9.85 10.44
C MET A 661 -7.25 8.47 10.38
N GLU A 662 -7.95 7.38 10.70
CA GLU A 662 -7.38 6.02 10.65
C GLU A 662 -6.99 5.62 9.22
N ASP A 663 -7.83 5.93 8.22
CA ASP A 663 -7.55 5.70 6.80
C ASP A 663 -6.30 6.47 6.35
N SER A 664 -6.18 7.73 6.78
CA SER A 664 -5.03 8.58 6.46
C SER A 664 -3.75 8.10 7.16
N MET A 665 -3.85 7.58 8.39
CA MET A 665 -2.74 6.95 9.11
C MET A 665 -2.29 5.66 8.42
N GLN A 666 -3.24 4.84 7.98
CA GLN A 666 -2.95 3.60 7.24
C GLN A 666 -2.27 3.86 5.90
N TRP A 667 -2.76 4.86 5.17
CA TRP A 667 -2.12 5.39 3.98
C TRP A 667 -0.66 5.77 4.24
N LEU A 668 -0.40 6.49 5.34
CA LEU A 668 0.94 6.96 5.69
C LEU A 668 1.88 5.78 6.01
N LEU A 669 1.39 4.78 6.74
CA LEU A 669 2.19 3.59 7.06
C LEU A 669 2.49 2.77 5.82
N THR A 670 1.51 2.59 4.94
CA THR A 670 1.67 1.76 3.73
C THR A 670 2.60 2.41 2.71
N MET A 671 2.61 3.74 2.65
CA MET A 671 3.10 4.44 1.46
C MET A 671 3.98 5.66 1.74
N GLY A 672 4.10 6.05 3.00
CA GLY A 672 5.18 6.94 3.43
C GLY A 672 6.52 6.22 3.36
N LYS A 673 7.60 6.95 3.68
CA LYS A 673 8.92 6.33 3.89
C LYS A 673 8.81 5.10 4.81
N ASP A 674 9.77 4.20 4.72
CA ASP A 674 9.96 3.16 5.74
C ASP A 674 10.08 3.80 7.14
N PHE A 675 8.97 3.77 7.88
CA PHE A 675 8.89 4.16 9.28
C PHE A 675 9.32 2.99 10.20
N GLY A 676 9.65 1.83 9.62
CA GLY A 676 9.81 0.57 10.31
C GLY A 676 8.56 0.21 11.10
N ASP A 677 8.77 -0.45 12.22
CA ASP A 677 7.71 -0.70 13.19
C ASP A 677 7.29 0.60 13.88
N VAL A 678 5.99 0.87 13.82
CA VAL A 678 5.36 2.04 14.41
C VAL A 678 4.50 1.60 15.59
N THR A 679 4.71 2.26 16.73
CA THR A 679 3.90 2.07 17.92
C THR A 679 2.67 2.96 17.85
N ILE A 680 1.49 2.34 17.99
CA ILE A 680 0.21 3.05 18.07
C ILE A 680 -0.37 2.89 19.46
N LEU A 681 -0.83 4.02 20.02
CA LEU A 681 -1.73 4.02 21.18
C LEU A 681 -3.06 4.65 20.77
N GLY A 682 -4.18 3.98 21.01
CA GLY A 682 -5.52 4.55 20.88
C GLY A 682 -6.21 4.55 22.23
N GLY A 683 -6.87 5.62 22.64
CA GLY A 683 -7.44 5.70 23.98
C GLY A 683 -8.60 6.67 24.12
N THR A 684 -9.08 6.77 25.36
CA THR A 684 -10.18 7.67 25.73
C THR A 684 -9.76 8.65 26.82
N LEU A 685 -10.42 9.81 26.90
CA LEU A 685 -10.14 10.82 27.89
C LEU A 685 -11.41 11.62 28.26
N GLY A 686 -11.64 11.77 29.57
CA GLY A 686 -12.76 12.53 30.12
C GLY A 686 -14.13 11.86 29.89
N VAL A 687 -15.17 12.45 30.47
CA VAL A 687 -16.54 11.94 30.40
C VAL A 687 -17.40 12.87 29.56
N ALA A 688 -18.07 12.32 28.54
CA ALA A 688 -18.98 13.06 27.69
C ALA A 688 -20.20 13.50 28.51
N ASP A 689 -20.73 14.67 28.18
CA ASP A 689 -21.94 15.20 28.79
C ASP A 689 -22.97 15.58 27.72
N LEU A 690 -24.24 15.54 28.10
CA LEU A 690 -25.34 16.05 27.31
C LEU A 690 -26.29 16.89 28.17
N PRO A 691 -26.94 17.90 27.60
CA PRO A 691 -27.99 18.63 28.31
C PRO A 691 -29.16 17.71 28.69
N ASP A 692 -29.61 17.81 29.94
CA ASP A 692 -30.89 17.25 30.37
C ASP A 692 -32.08 18.04 29.80
N SER A 693 -33.30 17.63 30.16
CA SER A 693 -34.53 18.34 29.76
C SER A 693 -34.62 19.80 30.21
N ASP A 694 -33.86 20.20 31.22
CA ASP A 694 -33.78 21.57 31.75
C ASP A 694 -32.60 22.37 31.15
N GLY A 695 -31.78 21.72 30.31
CA GLY A 695 -30.60 22.30 29.66
C GLY A 695 -29.32 22.26 30.50
N ASN A 696 -29.30 21.53 31.62
CA ASN A 696 -28.10 21.36 32.44
C ASN A 696 -27.22 20.24 31.88
N PRO A 697 -25.88 20.39 31.83
CA PRO A 697 -25.00 19.32 31.39
C PRO A 697 -25.01 18.16 32.39
N VAL A 698 -25.16 16.93 31.88
CA VAL A 698 -25.15 15.68 32.65
C VAL A 698 -24.10 14.74 32.08
N ASP A 699 -23.16 14.31 32.93
CA ASP A 699 -22.15 13.32 32.58
C ASP A 699 -22.79 11.96 32.27
N LEU A 700 -22.32 11.34 31.18
CA LEU A 700 -22.85 10.07 30.68
C LEU A 700 -22.09 8.88 31.26
N TYR A 701 -22.63 8.31 32.34
CA TYR A 701 -22.22 7.01 32.87
C TYR A 701 -23.30 5.98 32.60
N LEU A 702 -22.93 4.82 32.04
CA LEU A 702 -23.92 3.79 31.73
C LEU A 702 -24.22 2.86 32.91
N VAL A 703 -23.40 2.88 33.95
CA VAL A 703 -23.56 2.05 35.14
C VAL A 703 -23.50 2.92 36.40
N ASP A 704 -24.40 2.60 37.35
CA ASP A 704 -24.50 3.30 38.63
C ASP A 704 -23.16 3.30 39.38
N GLY A 705 -22.90 4.37 40.15
CA GLY A 705 -21.63 4.55 40.86
C GLY A 705 -20.53 5.16 40.00
N ASN A 706 -20.91 5.87 38.92
CA ASN A 706 -20.00 6.52 37.96
C ASN A 706 -19.08 5.51 37.26
N LEU A 707 -19.66 4.39 36.83
CA LEU A 707 -18.96 3.32 36.14
C LEU A 707 -19.31 3.32 34.65
N LEU A 708 -18.35 2.89 33.83
CA LEU A 708 -18.46 2.80 32.37
C LEU A 708 -18.84 4.16 31.74
N PRO A 709 -17.94 5.15 31.82
CA PRO A 709 -18.17 6.46 31.23
C PRO A 709 -18.19 6.38 29.69
N VAL A 710 -19.07 7.18 29.07
CA VAL A 710 -18.94 7.51 27.65
C VAL A 710 -17.82 8.53 27.52
N ALA A 711 -16.82 8.25 26.68
CA ALA A 711 -15.66 9.11 26.56
C ALA A 711 -15.99 10.47 25.93
N ARG A 712 -15.42 11.55 26.47
CA ARG A 712 -15.53 12.90 25.87
C ARG A 712 -14.62 13.05 24.66
N TRP A 713 -13.39 12.56 24.78
CA TRP A 713 -12.37 12.58 23.75
C TRP A 713 -11.91 11.17 23.45
N PHE A 714 -11.83 10.87 22.16
CA PHE A 714 -11.02 9.78 21.65
C PHE A 714 -9.68 10.37 21.24
N TRP A 715 -8.59 9.63 21.44
CA TRP A 715 -7.27 10.06 21.03
C TRP A 715 -6.50 8.92 20.41
N LYS A 716 -5.59 9.25 19.49
CA LYS A 716 -4.72 8.28 18.84
C LYS A 716 -3.34 8.85 18.59
N LEU A 717 -2.33 8.11 19.02
CA LEU A 717 -0.92 8.46 18.95
C LEU A 717 -0.22 7.52 17.98
N MET A 718 0.59 8.08 17.08
CA MET A 718 1.51 7.34 16.23
C MET A 718 2.95 7.74 16.55
N LEU A 719 3.81 6.76 16.85
CA LEU A 719 5.23 6.98 17.14
C LEU A 719 6.07 6.02 16.30
N SER A 720 6.96 6.56 15.49
CA SER A 720 8.03 5.79 14.83
C SER A 720 9.33 5.99 15.62
N PRO A 721 9.81 4.97 16.34
CA PRO A 721 11.08 5.06 17.07
C PRO A 721 12.28 5.24 16.14
N SER A 722 12.25 4.59 14.98
CA SER A 722 13.33 4.58 13.99
C SER A 722 13.64 5.98 13.44
N THR A 723 12.60 6.80 13.24
CA THR A 723 12.73 8.19 12.79
C THR A 723 12.66 9.21 13.94
N SER A 724 12.44 8.73 15.17
CA SER A 724 12.19 9.55 16.36
C SER A 724 11.12 10.61 16.12
N SER A 725 10.02 10.24 15.45
CA SER A 725 8.95 11.17 15.10
C SER A 725 7.61 10.61 15.60
N GLY A 726 6.68 11.48 16.01
CA GLY A 726 5.33 11.06 16.36
C GLY A 726 4.29 12.18 16.31
N ILE A 727 3.03 11.79 16.29
CA ILE A 727 1.87 12.69 16.24
C ILE A 727 0.75 12.18 17.14
N LEU A 728 -0.02 13.09 17.72
CA LEU A 728 -1.13 12.79 18.62
C LEU A 728 -2.40 13.49 18.14
N PHE A 729 -3.43 12.70 17.85
CA PHE A 729 -4.75 13.14 17.44
C PHE A 729 -5.75 13.10 18.58
N PHE A 730 -6.69 14.03 18.57
CA PHE A 730 -7.85 14.07 19.46
C PHE A 730 -9.12 14.28 18.64
N VAL A 731 -10.13 13.45 18.85
CA VAL A 731 -11.45 13.55 18.24
C VAL A 731 -12.50 13.73 19.33
N TYR A 732 -13.29 14.80 19.23
CA TYR A 732 -14.35 15.12 20.17
C TYR A 732 -15.58 14.25 19.93
N ASN A 733 -15.99 13.50 20.94
CA ASN A 733 -17.06 12.51 20.86
C ASN A 733 -18.40 13.08 21.31
N ASN A 734 -18.83 14.19 20.72
CA ASN A 734 -20.16 14.73 20.95
C ASN A 734 -20.63 15.58 19.76
N PRO A 735 -21.63 15.12 18.98
CA PRO A 735 -22.09 15.82 17.79
C PRO A 735 -23.05 17.00 18.08
N TYR A 736 -23.33 17.28 19.36
CA TYR A 736 -24.28 18.33 19.77
C TYR A 736 -23.61 19.58 20.35
N VAL A 737 -22.28 19.64 20.34
CA VAL A 737 -21.51 20.76 20.89
C VAL A 737 -21.02 21.67 19.77
N ALA A 738 -21.04 22.98 20.01
CA ALA A 738 -20.57 23.95 19.04
C ALA A 738 -19.03 24.03 19.01
N LYS A 739 -18.45 24.10 17.81
CA LYS A 739 -16.99 24.14 17.60
C LYS A 739 -16.23 25.13 18.50
N PRO A 740 -16.69 26.38 18.71
CA PRO A 740 -15.95 27.33 19.56
C PRO A 740 -15.79 26.88 21.02
N GLN A 741 -16.71 26.05 21.53
CA GLN A 741 -16.59 25.49 22.87
C GLN A 741 -15.50 24.42 22.90
N VAL A 742 -15.47 23.55 21.88
CA VAL A 742 -14.47 22.48 21.73
C VAL A 742 -13.07 23.04 21.46
N ASP A 743 -12.95 24.08 20.62
CA ASP A 743 -11.70 24.80 20.36
C ASP A 743 -11.06 25.35 21.65
N LYS A 744 -11.91 25.92 22.51
CA LYS A 744 -11.48 26.44 23.80
C LYS A 744 -11.06 25.31 24.74
N GLU A 745 -11.82 24.22 24.79
CA GLU A 745 -11.49 23.06 25.61
C GLU A 745 -10.15 22.45 25.21
N PHE A 746 -9.92 22.22 23.91
CA PHE A 746 -8.67 21.69 23.37
C PHE A 746 -7.46 22.55 23.76
N SER A 747 -7.51 23.85 23.44
CA SER A 747 -6.40 24.79 23.68
C SER A 747 -6.12 25.08 25.16
N THR A 748 -7.11 24.87 26.03
CA THR A 748 -6.93 25.11 27.48
C THR A 748 -6.46 23.85 28.21
N ASN A 749 -6.91 22.66 27.78
CA ASN A 749 -6.81 21.46 28.60
C ASN A 749 -5.99 20.33 27.97
N LEU A 750 -5.81 20.30 26.64
CA LEU A 750 -5.19 19.16 25.94
C LEU A 750 -3.81 19.49 25.42
N CYS A 751 -3.71 20.47 24.53
CA CYS A 751 -2.46 20.84 23.91
C CYS A 751 -2.32 22.35 23.68
N VAL A 752 -1.07 22.81 23.70
CA VAL A 752 -0.70 24.22 23.49
C VAL A 752 -1.04 24.66 22.07
N ASP A 753 -0.64 23.86 21.08
CA ASP A 753 -0.81 24.17 19.65
C ASP A 753 -1.63 23.09 18.94
N ASN A 754 -2.54 23.52 18.06
CA ASN A 754 -3.23 22.64 17.13
C ASN A 754 -2.51 22.65 15.78
N VAL A 755 -1.83 21.56 15.45
CA VAL A 755 -1.08 21.41 14.18
C VAL A 755 -1.89 20.68 13.10
N LEU A 756 -3.19 20.45 13.30
CA LEU A 756 -4.02 19.71 12.34
C LEU A 756 -3.94 20.28 10.93
N GLY A 757 -3.99 21.61 10.80
CA GLY A 757 -3.94 22.31 9.51
C GLY A 757 -2.60 22.21 8.81
N ASP A 758 -1.54 21.86 9.55
CA ASP A 758 -0.23 21.68 8.98
C ASP A 758 -0.10 20.26 8.37
N ILE A 759 -0.91 19.29 8.77
CA ILE A 759 -0.81 17.88 8.32
C ILE A 759 -1.47 17.70 6.96
N THR A 760 -0.63 17.55 5.94
CA THR A 760 -1.09 17.54 4.53
C THR A 760 -1.38 16.14 3.98
N TRP A 761 -1.07 15.07 4.71
CA TRP A 761 -1.46 13.70 4.36
C TRP A 761 -2.83 13.29 4.92
N LEU A 762 -3.43 14.07 5.82
CA LEU A 762 -4.80 13.86 6.25
C LEU A 762 -5.76 14.23 5.12
N SER A 763 -6.68 13.32 4.81
CA SER A 763 -7.72 13.50 3.79
C SER A 763 -9.09 13.11 4.34
N GLY A 764 -10.17 13.58 3.70
CA GLY A 764 -11.53 13.22 4.11
C GLY A 764 -12.04 13.88 5.41
N ILE A 765 -11.27 14.79 6.01
CA ILE A 765 -11.64 15.48 7.25
C ILE A 765 -12.72 16.54 7.00
N ASP A 766 -13.83 16.46 7.73
CA ASP A 766 -14.86 17.50 7.82
C ASP A 766 -14.89 18.06 9.25
N ASN A 767 -14.05 19.06 9.50
CA ASN A 767 -13.94 19.68 10.82
C ASN A 767 -14.90 20.87 11.03
N LEU A 768 -15.90 21.01 10.16
CA LEU A 768 -16.97 22.00 10.28
C LEU A 768 -18.29 21.37 10.74
N ASN A 769 -18.49 20.08 10.41
CA ASN A 769 -19.65 19.32 10.82
C ASN A 769 -19.43 18.66 12.20
N PRO A 770 -20.22 19.01 13.23
CA PRO A 770 -20.07 18.38 14.54
C PRO A 770 -20.44 16.89 14.53
N TYR A 771 -21.27 16.42 13.59
CA TYR A 771 -21.61 15.00 13.46
C TYR A 771 -20.42 14.15 13.06
N SER A 772 -19.45 14.72 12.35
CA SER A 772 -18.17 14.06 12.03
C SER A 772 -17.21 13.98 13.22
N GLY A 773 -17.51 14.70 14.31
CA GLY A 773 -16.66 14.85 15.50
C GLY A 773 -15.45 15.76 15.25
N PHE A 774 -15.29 16.82 16.03
CA PHE A 774 -14.19 17.75 15.78
C PHE A 774 -12.83 17.10 16.08
N ILE A 775 -11.91 17.18 15.13
CA ILE A 775 -10.56 16.62 15.24
C ILE A 775 -9.52 17.72 15.42
N TYR A 776 -8.47 17.40 16.17
CA TYR A 776 -7.32 18.22 16.46
C TYR A 776 -6.06 17.36 16.48
N ALA A 777 -4.91 17.99 16.28
CA ALA A 777 -3.63 17.30 16.32
C ALA A 777 -2.60 18.09 17.11
N CYS A 778 -1.71 17.37 17.77
CA CYS A 778 -0.67 17.88 18.62
C CYS A 778 0.65 17.22 18.24
N VAL A 779 1.71 18.02 18.20
CA VAL A 779 3.07 17.47 18.07
C VAL A 779 3.35 16.63 19.31
N LEU A 780 3.95 15.46 19.11
CA LEU A 780 4.28 14.55 20.20
C LEU A 780 5.51 15.02 21.00
N ASP A 781 5.41 16.20 21.62
CA ASP A 781 6.37 16.75 22.57
C ASP A 781 5.66 16.93 23.92
N VAL A 782 6.26 16.38 24.98
CA VAL A 782 5.72 16.48 26.35
C VAL A 782 5.53 17.92 26.81
N SER A 783 6.26 18.90 26.27
CA SER A 783 6.03 20.33 26.59
C SER A 783 4.75 20.90 25.98
N ASN A 784 4.22 20.26 24.94
CA ASN A 784 3.01 20.70 24.25
C ASN A 784 1.74 20.08 24.83
N ILE A 785 1.87 19.06 25.68
CA ILE A 785 0.74 18.35 26.29
C ILE A 785 0.41 18.99 27.63
N ILE A 786 -0.81 19.53 27.74
CA ILE A 786 -1.31 20.20 28.95
C ILE A 786 -1.96 19.17 29.89
N ASN A 787 -2.67 18.19 29.35
CA ASN A 787 -3.40 17.22 30.15
C ASN A 787 -2.43 16.32 30.95
N PRO A 788 -2.55 16.24 32.29
CA PRO A 788 -1.61 15.47 33.12
C PRO A 788 -1.57 13.98 32.79
N THR A 789 -2.72 13.35 32.56
CA THR A 789 -2.81 11.93 32.19
C THR A 789 -2.10 11.67 30.86
N MET A 790 -2.38 12.50 29.84
CA MET A 790 -1.71 12.37 28.54
C MET A 790 -0.21 12.64 28.64
N TYR A 791 0.19 13.60 29.47
CA TYR A 791 1.60 13.87 29.73
C TYR A 791 2.31 12.63 30.28
N GLU A 792 1.73 11.98 31.29
CA GLU A 792 2.32 10.77 31.88
C GLU A 792 2.39 9.62 30.85
N ILE A 793 1.31 9.37 30.11
CA ILE A 793 1.26 8.32 29.08
C ILE A 793 2.36 8.53 28.04
N VAL A 794 2.45 9.75 27.47
CA VAL A 794 3.45 10.06 26.44
C VAL A 794 4.86 10.04 27.01
N HIS A 795 5.06 10.58 28.20
CA HIS A 795 6.37 10.58 28.86
C HIS A 795 6.88 9.15 29.12
N ASN A 796 6.03 8.28 29.67
CA ASN A 796 6.39 6.89 29.94
C ASN A 796 6.63 6.10 28.65
N LEU A 797 5.86 6.36 27.60
CA LEU A 797 6.09 5.76 26.28
C LEU A 797 7.47 6.16 25.75
N LEU A 798 7.79 7.45 25.70
CA LEU A 798 9.08 7.92 25.18
C LEU A 798 10.26 7.38 25.98
N GLN A 799 10.14 7.30 27.32
CA GLN A 799 11.18 6.67 28.15
C GLN A 799 11.38 5.18 27.82
N LYS A 800 10.29 4.42 27.64
CA LYS A 800 10.36 2.99 27.29
C LYS A 800 11.00 2.77 25.92
N GLU A 801 10.73 3.64 24.96
CA GLU A 801 11.33 3.60 23.61
C GLU A 801 12.74 4.22 23.58
N GLY A 802 13.28 4.69 24.72
CA GLY A 802 14.62 5.28 24.82
C GLY A 802 14.76 6.66 24.14
N LEU A 803 13.65 7.35 23.91
CA LEU A 803 13.59 8.64 23.21
C LEU A 803 13.56 9.80 24.21
N THR A 804 14.52 10.73 24.10
CA THR A 804 14.55 11.95 24.92
C THR A 804 13.87 13.14 24.26
N ARG A 805 13.71 13.10 22.93
CA ARG A 805 13.02 14.11 22.11
C ARG A 805 12.43 13.44 20.88
N VAL A 806 11.27 13.91 20.48
CA VAL A 806 10.63 13.55 19.22
C VAL A 806 10.83 14.72 18.26
N ALA A 807 11.26 14.45 17.03
CA ALA A 807 11.30 15.46 15.99
C ALA A 807 9.88 16.01 15.78
N THR A 808 9.76 17.34 15.76
CA THR A 808 8.48 18.05 15.54
C THR A 808 7.86 17.78 14.17
N ASN A 809 8.55 17.03 13.32
CA ASN A 809 8.25 16.84 11.92
C ASN A 809 7.86 15.37 11.66
N PHE A 810 6.75 14.91 12.24
CA PHE A 810 6.06 13.71 11.73
C PHE A 810 5.45 14.05 10.37
N ASN A 811 6.31 14.30 9.37
CA ASN A 811 6.00 14.78 8.01
C ASN A 811 4.66 15.52 7.91
N ILE A 812 4.65 16.69 8.54
CA ILE A 812 3.60 17.71 8.43
C ILE A 812 3.36 18.01 6.94
N THR A 813 4.41 17.99 6.13
CA THR A 813 4.31 18.00 4.67
C THR A 813 4.24 16.57 4.11
N ARG A 814 3.27 16.35 3.22
CA ARG A 814 2.91 15.10 2.57
C ARG A 814 4.18 14.59 1.91
N VAL A 815 4.47 13.31 2.11
CA VAL A 815 5.61 12.66 1.46
C VAL A 815 5.31 12.56 -0.01
#